data_AF-A0A550GHN5-F1
#
_entry.id   AF-A0A550GHN5-F1
#
_cell.length_a   1.000
_cell.length_b   1.000
_cell.length_c   1.000
_cell.angle_alpha   90.00
_cell.angle_beta   90.00
_cell.angle_gamma   90.00
#
_symmetry.space_group_name_H-M   'P 1'
#
loop_
_entity.id
_entity.type
_entity.pdbx_description
1 polymer ?
#
loop_
_entity_poly.entity_id
_entity_poly.type
_entity_poly.pdbx_seq_one_letter_code
_entity_poly.pdbx_strand_id
1 'polypeptide(L)'
;MDKEAIEKVLKNFGLTEKETEVYVFLAKHGAIKGLKIARQMKKDKGQIYRILKNLQKKGLVEATLENPTRFTAVPFEKALDSFIKSKREEVAQIEEAKKDLISVWKKISQVEIESSLEKFAVIEGSKKIHLKISQMVKETSSKLSMALTIADLYRAEQLGVFGILNKQFKKSNVEFQALTQLSKQNLKLVKVLVPKLSPNLNFRGIDPDLGSPPFSRMVIRDKEEAILFISDRNEQYLKEEKEICLFTNSKKIVQAFGVVFEDLWHDSIAIEDFIVEIETGKPSPKTQLIKNAERAKNSYYEILDSAKDEILIVTSSSGLIELSKNQLQLEDWSKRGISIKIMAPIVNENLASVQQLLKWSEVKHIPLGYFESVIIDGQHLFQFRHEIEKQKKPIDLEFFENTFYTNEFNYVQKTKNMLIDLWIKTRTPSLQSLRSSTSFQLLPQKSSIGHHSIEKKTGFMKNIEYKKINITEKEVQNKIKKEKKLSCRNHANWSDTIRLFGYKGLTAIYPPSDFCLPNMIIGVIHHDEDSTFGVENWIYVSIMQEIANTCTFVPVAIIQDNAKSIPFRKKVFEGYPVENNIVLLEKNEIQIKMKANTLFAGWTKPISIKESKYTLPPACLLFEGYGDINSGMFTNTALSGRTQEVWHNSFDAFTSFFLPQLKYVGSGTEAFFEREAVLISRPPKLSR
;
A
#
# COMPACT_ATOMS: atom_id res chain seq x y z
N MET A 1 41.62 -35.69 13.73
CA MET A 1 42.35 -34.59 13.06
C MET A 1 43.18 -35.21 11.96
N ASP A 2 42.95 -34.79 10.71
CA ASP A 2 43.55 -35.42 9.54
C ASP A 2 45.06 -35.21 9.49
N LYS A 3 45.78 -36.29 9.18
CA LYS A 3 47.22 -36.28 8.86
C LYS A 3 47.58 -35.17 7.85
N GLU A 4 46.67 -34.90 6.91
CA GLU A 4 46.80 -33.83 5.92
C GLU A 4 46.86 -32.42 6.54
N ALA A 5 46.13 -32.17 7.63
CA ALA A 5 46.17 -30.88 8.32
C ALA A 5 47.54 -30.63 8.96
N ILE A 6 48.14 -31.66 9.57
CA ILE A 6 49.48 -31.59 10.17
C ILE A 6 50.54 -31.37 9.09
N GLU A 7 50.46 -32.11 7.97
CA GLU A 7 51.38 -31.95 6.85
C GLU A 7 51.29 -30.55 6.22
N LYS A 8 50.08 -29.98 6.10
CA LYS A 8 49.88 -28.61 5.62
C LYS A 8 50.50 -27.57 6.56
N VAL A 9 50.35 -27.74 7.87
CA VAL A 9 50.95 -26.85 8.88
C VAL A 9 52.49 -26.91 8.82
N LEU A 10 53.06 -28.11 8.71
CA LEU A 10 54.51 -28.29 8.60
C LEU A 10 55.06 -27.69 7.30
N LYS A 11 54.37 -27.83 6.17
CA LYS A 11 54.72 -27.15 4.92
C LYS A 11 54.70 -25.62 5.09
N ASN A 12 53.69 -25.07 5.79
CA ASN A 12 53.63 -23.64 6.11
C ASN A 12 54.75 -23.17 7.06
N PHE A 13 55.37 -24.09 7.83
CA PHE A 13 56.56 -23.80 8.65
C PHE A 13 57.85 -23.77 7.83
N GLY A 14 57.75 -23.89 6.51
CA GLY A 14 58.89 -23.87 5.60
C GLY A 14 59.60 -25.23 5.49
N LEU A 15 58.93 -26.34 5.81
CA LEU A 15 59.43 -27.67 5.49
C LEU A 15 59.10 -28.03 4.05
N THR A 16 60.06 -28.65 3.38
CA THR A 16 59.80 -29.28 2.09
C THR A 16 58.90 -30.50 2.27
N GLU A 17 58.29 -30.98 1.18
CA GLU A 17 57.49 -32.21 1.20
C GLU A 17 58.28 -33.41 1.76
N LYS A 18 59.53 -33.55 1.32
CA LYS A 18 60.42 -34.62 1.78
C LYS A 18 60.81 -34.47 3.26
N GLU A 19 60.99 -33.25 3.76
CA GLU A 19 61.24 -32.97 5.18
C GLU A 19 60.01 -33.28 6.04
N THR A 20 58.82 -32.93 5.55
CA THR A 20 57.55 -33.19 6.22
C THR A 20 57.32 -34.68 6.41
N GLU A 21 57.52 -35.47 5.35
CA GLU A 21 57.40 -36.93 5.41
C GLU A 21 58.36 -37.55 6.44
N VAL A 22 59.61 -37.07 6.50
CA VAL A 22 60.62 -37.60 7.43
C VAL A 22 60.30 -37.20 8.88
N TYR A 23 59.82 -35.98 9.11
CA TYR A 23 59.40 -35.53 10.44
C TYR A 23 58.17 -36.32 10.94
N VAL A 24 57.13 -36.47 10.10
CA VAL A 24 55.93 -37.26 10.45
C VAL A 24 56.30 -38.73 10.68
N PHE A 25 57.22 -39.28 9.88
CA PHE A 25 57.73 -40.64 10.06
C PHE A 25 58.41 -40.82 11.42
N LEU A 26 59.29 -39.90 11.80
CA LEU A 26 59.97 -39.90 13.10
C LEU A 26 59.00 -39.70 14.26
N ALA A 27 58.02 -38.81 14.13
CA ALA A 27 57.00 -38.57 15.14
C ALA A 27 56.15 -39.82 15.43
N LYS A 28 55.93 -40.68 14.42
CA LYS A 28 55.17 -41.93 14.57
C LYS A 28 55.97 -43.08 15.19
N HIS A 29 57.28 -43.12 14.99
CA HIS A 29 58.09 -44.31 15.33
C HIS A 29 59.19 -44.04 16.37
N GLY A 30 59.32 -42.81 16.87
CA GLY A 30 60.28 -42.44 17.90
C GLY A 30 61.73 -42.50 17.44
N ALA A 31 62.65 -42.75 18.38
CA ALA A 31 64.09 -42.70 18.15
C ALA A 31 64.62 -43.85 17.25
N ILE A 32 64.96 -43.55 16.00
CA ILE A 32 65.38 -44.54 14.99
C ILE A 32 66.75 -44.21 14.39
N LYS A 33 67.54 -45.26 14.13
CA LYS A 33 68.83 -45.18 13.42
C LYS A 33 68.64 -44.66 11.98
N GLY A 34 69.43 -43.68 11.54
CA GLY A 34 69.27 -43.06 10.21
C GLY A 34 69.23 -44.04 9.04
N LEU A 35 70.02 -45.13 9.10
CA LEU A 35 70.03 -46.18 8.09
C LEU A 35 68.73 -47.01 8.04
N LYS A 36 68.05 -47.15 9.18
CA LYS A 36 66.74 -47.81 9.28
C LYS A 36 65.64 -46.91 8.70
N ILE A 37 65.73 -45.59 8.89
CA ILE A 37 64.82 -44.60 8.28
C ILE A 37 64.89 -44.68 6.75
N ALA A 38 66.10 -44.69 6.18
CA ALA A 38 66.30 -44.80 4.73
C ALA A 38 65.70 -46.07 4.13
N ARG A 39 65.90 -47.22 4.81
CA ARG A 39 65.32 -48.50 4.39
C ARG A 39 63.79 -48.51 4.45
N GLN A 40 63.20 -48.05 5.56
CA GLN A 40 61.75 -48.08 5.76
C GLN A 40 61.00 -47.08 4.87
N MET A 41 61.61 -45.92 4.59
CA MET A 41 61.03 -44.92 3.67
C MET A 41 61.37 -45.19 2.19
N LYS A 42 62.15 -46.23 1.88
CA LYS A 42 62.64 -46.56 0.52
C LYS A 42 63.31 -45.36 -0.16
N LYS A 43 64.12 -44.59 0.58
CA LYS A 43 64.84 -43.40 0.08
C LYS A 43 66.35 -43.60 0.13
N ASP A 44 67.07 -42.88 -0.71
CA ASP A 44 68.54 -42.88 -0.70
C ASP A 44 69.11 -42.48 0.67
N LYS A 45 70.20 -43.15 1.07
CA LYS A 45 70.85 -42.92 2.37
C LYS A 45 71.38 -41.49 2.46
N GLY A 46 72.05 -40.99 1.43
CA GLY A 46 72.59 -39.63 1.40
C GLY A 46 71.49 -38.57 1.51
N GLN A 47 70.35 -38.79 0.85
CA GLN A 47 69.19 -37.91 0.93
C GLN A 47 68.58 -37.84 2.34
N ILE A 48 68.41 -38.97 3.03
CA ILE A 48 67.86 -39.00 4.40
C ILE A 48 68.78 -38.28 5.38
N TYR A 49 70.10 -38.49 5.33
CA TYR A 49 71.01 -37.78 6.24
C TYR A 49 71.05 -36.26 5.97
N ARG A 50 70.90 -35.82 4.71
CA ARG A 50 70.74 -34.39 4.38
C ARG A 50 69.45 -33.80 4.98
N ILE A 51 68.32 -34.51 4.83
CA ILE A 51 67.03 -34.10 5.38
C ILE A 51 67.07 -34.04 6.91
N LEU A 52 67.64 -35.05 7.56
CA LEU A 52 67.79 -35.09 9.03
C LEU A 52 68.66 -33.94 9.53
N LYS A 53 69.76 -33.61 8.85
CA LYS A 53 70.61 -32.46 9.18
C LYS A 53 69.86 -31.12 9.04
N ASN A 54 69.05 -30.97 8.00
CA ASN A 54 68.23 -29.76 7.81
C ASN A 54 67.14 -29.64 8.88
N LEU A 55 66.43 -30.72 9.18
CA LEU A 55 65.43 -30.76 10.24
C LEU A 55 66.04 -30.49 11.61
N GLN A 56 67.25 -30.98 11.87
CA GLN A 56 68.00 -30.68 13.09
C GLN A 56 68.40 -29.19 13.15
N LYS A 57 68.87 -28.60 12.05
CA LYS A 57 69.17 -27.15 11.99
C LYS A 57 67.92 -26.29 12.23
N LYS A 58 66.74 -26.78 11.82
CA LYS A 58 65.44 -26.14 12.08
C LYS A 58 64.90 -26.41 13.50
N GLY A 59 65.60 -27.18 14.34
CA GLY A 59 65.17 -27.52 15.69
C GLY A 59 63.98 -28.49 15.77
N LEU A 60 63.76 -29.28 14.71
CA LEU A 60 62.60 -30.19 14.59
C LEU A 60 62.96 -31.66 14.80
N VAL A 61 64.25 -32.00 14.76
CA VAL A 61 64.77 -33.35 14.98
C VAL A 61 65.98 -33.26 15.89
N GLU A 62 66.06 -34.16 16.85
CA GLU A 62 67.21 -34.32 17.76
C GLU A 62 67.98 -35.59 17.41
N ALA A 63 69.30 -35.54 17.60
CA ALA A 63 70.19 -36.67 17.41
C ALA A 63 70.77 -37.10 18.76
N THR A 64 70.78 -38.42 19.00
CA THR A 64 71.38 -39.02 20.20
C THR A 64 72.90 -39.15 20.05
N LEU A 65 73.62 -39.20 21.17
CA LEU A 65 75.08 -39.42 21.20
C LEU A 65 75.50 -40.90 21.03
N GLU A 66 74.54 -41.80 20.80
CA GLU A 66 74.81 -43.24 20.61
C GLU A 66 75.48 -43.52 19.26
N ASN A 67 76.33 -44.56 19.20
CA ASN A 67 76.86 -45.09 17.94
C ASN A 67 76.24 -46.47 17.62
N PRO A 68 75.44 -46.62 16.55
CA PRO A 68 75.11 -45.61 15.53
C PRO A 68 73.97 -44.68 15.94
N THR A 69 74.07 -43.40 15.52
CA THR A 69 73.18 -42.30 15.86
C THR A 69 71.71 -42.59 15.57
N ARG A 70 70.85 -42.35 16.58
CA ARG A 70 69.40 -42.33 16.43
C ARG A 70 68.89 -40.90 16.35
N PHE A 71 67.86 -40.71 15.54
CA PHE A 71 67.15 -39.46 15.36
C PHE A 71 65.75 -39.59 15.92
N THR A 72 65.27 -38.55 16.59
CA THR A 72 63.90 -38.46 17.10
C THR A 72 63.28 -37.12 16.71
N ALA A 73 61.98 -37.10 16.45
CA ALA A 73 61.28 -35.84 16.22
C ALA A 73 61.11 -35.08 17.54
N VAL A 74 61.28 -33.76 17.49
CA VAL A 74 60.86 -32.87 18.58
C VAL A 74 59.33 -32.94 18.69
N PRO A 75 58.75 -33.07 19.89
CA PRO A 75 57.30 -33.12 20.08
C PRO A 75 56.60 -31.97 19.35
N PHE A 76 55.48 -32.27 18.70
CA PHE A 76 54.81 -31.31 17.81
C PHE A 76 54.42 -30.01 18.54
N GLU A 77 53.99 -30.09 19.79
CA GLU A 77 53.69 -28.93 20.64
C GLU A 77 54.91 -27.99 20.81
N LYS A 78 56.08 -28.54 21.16
CA LYS A 78 57.32 -27.76 21.29
C LYS A 78 57.77 -27.18 19.96
N ALA A 79 57.59 -27.93 18.86
CA ALA A 79 57.88 -27.45 17.52
C ALA A 79 56.97 -26.25 17.14
N LEU A 80 55.68 -26.30 17.50
CA LEU A 80 54.74 -25.19 17.34
C LEU A 80 55.18 -23.97 18.15
N ASP A 81 55.51 -24.15 19.44
CA ASP A 81 55.93 -23.05 20.32
C ASP A 81 57.20 -22.36 19.84
N SER A 82 58.20 -23.14 19.42
CA SER A 82 59.44 -22.61 18.86
C SER A 82 59.19 -21.81 17.58
N PHE A 83 58.29 -22.29 16.72
CA PHE A 83 57.92 -21.58 15.50
C PHE A 83 57.20 -20.26 15.81
N ILE A 84 56.23 -20.27 16.73
CA ILE A 84 55.51 -19.08 17.18
C ILE A 84 56.49 -18.06 17.76
N LYS A 85 57.44 -18.50 18.59
CA LYS A 85 58.46 -17.65 19.18
C LYS A 85 59.36 -17.01 18.12
N SER A 86 59.91 -17.80 17.19
CA SER A 86 60.74 -17.31 16.09
C SER A 86 60.00 -16.26 15.25
N LYS A 87 58.72 -16.49 14.94
CA LYS A 87 57.92 -15.53 14.17
C LYS A 87 57.64 -14.24 14.94
N ARG A 88 57.44 -14.31 16.26
CA ARG A 88 57.31 -13.11 17.11
C ARG A 88 58.60 -12.29 17.14
N GLU A 89 59.76 -12.94 17.21
CA GLU A 89 61.07 -12.28 17.19
C GLU A 89 61.34 -11.61 15.84
N GLU A 90 61.05 -12.28 14.72
CA GLU A 90 61.13 -11.67 13.37
C GLU A 90 60.24 -10.41 13.27
N VAL A 91 59.01 -10.47 13.78
CA VAL A 91 58.10 -9.31 13.79
C VAL A 91 58.67 -8.18 14.65
N ALA A 92 59.22 -8.49 15.83
CA ALA A 92 59.81 -7.48 16.71
C ALA A 92 61.01 -6.77 16.05
N GLN A 93 61.88 -7.50 15.34
CA GLN A 93 63.00 -6.92 14.60
C GLN A 93 62.53 -5.98 13.48
N ILE A 94 61.49 -6.37 12.75
CA ILE A 94 60.90 -5.52 11.71
C ILE A 94 60.28 -4.25 12.33
N GLU A 95 59.60 -4.37 13.47
CA GLU A 95 59.02 -3.23 14.19
C GLU A 95 60.09 -2.26 14.72
N GLU A 96 61.22 -2.78 15.20
CA GLU A 96 62.36 -1.98 15.63
C GLU A 96 62.98 -1.22 14.45
N ALA A 97 63.28 -1.93 13.36
CA ALA A 97 63.84 -1.33 12.14
C ALA A 97 62.88 -0.34 11.44
N LYS A 98 61.56 -0.48 11.65
CA LYS A 98 60.53 0.35 11.02
C LYS A 98 60.73 1.84 11.29
N LYS A 99 61.07 2.24 12.52
CA LYS A 99 61.21 3.67 12.87
C LYS A 99 62.34 4.32 12.08
N ASP A 100 63.49 3.64 12.02
CA ASP A 100 64.66 4.13 11.32
C ASP A 100 64.42 4.17 9.80
N LEU A 101 63.84 3.11 9.23
CA LEU A 101 63.50 3.05 7.81
C LEU A 101 62.50 4.12 7.38
N ILE A 102 61.47 4.40 8.18
CA ILE A 102 60.51 5.49 7.91
C ILE A 102 61.22 6.85 7.95
N SER A 103 62.15 7.05 8.89
CA SER A 103 62.90 8.30 9.00
C SER A 103 63.79 8.54 7.77
N VAL A 104 64.43 7.48 7.26
CA VAL A 104 65.24 7.52 6.03
C VAL A 104 64.34 7.74 4.81
N TRP A 105 63.22 7.04 4.71
CA TRP A 105 62.28 7.16 3.57
C TRP A 105 61.67 8.56 3.46
N LYS A 106 61.30 9.20 4.58
CA LYS A 106 60.81 10.58 4.60
C LYS A 106 61.82 11.60 4.08
N LYS A 107 63.13 11.34 4.22
CA LYS A 107 64.18 12.20 3.67
C LYS A 107 64.33 12.03 2.15
N ILE A 108 63.96 10.87 1.61
CA ILE A 108 64.04 10.56 0.17
C ILE A 108 62.79 11.06 -0.57
N SER A 109 61.62 11.00 0.08
CA SER A 109 60.33 11.39 -0.53
C SER A 109 59.98 12.84 -0.18
N GLN A 110 60.50 13.80 -0.96
CA GLN A 110 60.16 15.24 -0.89
C GLN A 110 58.99 15.64 -1.80
N VAL A 111 58.24 14.68 -2.36
CA VAL A 111 56.98 15.03 -3.02
C VAL A 111 55.95 15.20 -1.90
N GLU A 112 55.67 16.44 -1.54
CA GLU A 112 54.39 16.78 -0.90
C GLU A 112 53.30 16.31 -1.85
N ILE A 113 52.82 15.09 -1.63
CA ILE A 113 51.62 14.61 -2.29
C ILE A 113 50.52 15.53 -1.77
N GLU A 114 50.11 16.48 -2.63
CA GLU A 114 48.98 17.36 -2.41
C GLU A 114 47.83 16.59 -1.75
N SER A 115 47.25 17.24 -0.74
CA SER A 115 46.09 16.77 -0.02
C SER A 115 45.05 16.13 -0.94
N SER A 116 44.76 14.86 -0.65
CA SER A 116 43.57 14.11 -1.06
C SER A 116 43.23 14.13 -2.55
N LEU A 117 44.12 13.60 -3.40
CA LEU A 117 43.63 13.05 -4.67
C LEU A 117 42.52 12.04 -4.36
N GLU A 118 41.36 12.21 -4.99
CA GLU A 118 40.29 11.21 -4.95
C GLU A 118 40.84 9.93 -5.58
N LYS A 119 40.82 8.85 -4.81
CA LYS A 119 41.37 7.54 -5.16
C LYS A 119 40.24 6.55 -5.37
N PHE A 120 40.45 5.70 -6.36
CA PHE A 120 39.70 4.48 -6.57
C PHE A 120 40.70 3.33 -6.58
N ALA A 121 40.49 2.35 -5.71
CA ALA A 121 41.33 1.16 -5.66
C ALA A 121 40.47 -0.09 -5.58
N VAL A 122 40.82 -1.08 -6.39
CA VAL A 122 40.23 -2.42 -6.28
C VAL A 122 41.08 -3.21 -5.31
N ILE A 123 40.47 -3.70 -4.23
CA ILE A 123 41.14 -4.55 -3.24
C ILE A 123 40.64 -5.98 -3.45
N GLU A 124 41.56 -6.84 -3.87
CA GLU A 124 41.28 -8.27 -4.08
C GLU A 124 41.83 -9.12 -2.93
N GLY A 125 40.99 -10.01 -2.42
CA GLY A 125 41.34 -11.02 -1.43
C GLY A 125 40.87 -10.66 -0.03
N SER A 126 40.12 -11.58 0.59
CA SER A 126 39.45 -11.36 1.88
C SER A 126 40.38 -10.84 2.98
N LYS A 127 41.61 -11.37 3.11
CA LYS A 127 42.58 -10.89 4.11
C LYS A 127 42.94 -9.41 3.93
N LYS A 128 43.19 -8.96 2.69
CA LYS A 128 43.54 -7.56 2.42
C LYS A 128 42.36 -6.63 2.73
N ILE A 129 41.15 -7.04 2.37
CA ILE A 129 39.91 -6.30 2.65
C ILE A 129 39.72 -6.13 4.16
N HIS A 130 39.83 -7.20 4.94
CA HIS A 130 39.67 -7.14 6.40
C HIS A 130 40.79 -6.35 7.09
N LEU A 131 42.01 -6.35 6.54
CA LEU A 131 43.09 -5.47 7.02
C LEU A 131 42.74 -4.00 6.80
N LYS A 132 42.19 -3.64 5.63
CA LYS A 132 41.73 -2.26 5.36
C LYS A 132 40.53 -1.89 6.24
N ILE A 133 39.56 -2.78 6.45
CA ILE A 133 38.45 -2.54 7.40
C ILE A 133 39.01 -2.33 8.82
N SER A 134 39.94 -3.18 9.26
CA SER A 134 40.60 -3.04 10.57
C SER A 134 41.35 -1.72 10.72
N GLN A 135 41.93 -1.21 9.64
CA GLN A 135 42.54 0.12 9.59
C GLN A 135 41.46 1.20 9.74
N MET A 136 40.37 1.14 8.95
CA MET A 136 39.25 2.08 9.04
C MET A 136 38.69 2.16 10.47
N VAL A 137 38.47 1.02 11.13
CA VAL A 137 38.00 0.97 12.52
C VAL A 137 38.94 1.74 13.47
N LYS A 138 40.26 1.57 13.34
CA LYS A 138 41.25 2.24 14.21
C LYS A 138 41.33 3.73 13.95
N GLU A 139 41.14 4.15 12.71
CA GLU A 139 41.22 5.54 12.25
C GLU A 139 39.87 6.27 12.38
N THR A 140 38.79 5.58 12.79
CA THR A 140 37.47 6.19 12.93
C THR A 140 37.47 7.19 14.09
N SER A 141 36.98 8.39 13.80
CA SER A 141 36.93 9.52 14.74
C SER A 141 35.51 9.93 15.13
N SER A 142 34.51 9.67 14.29
CA SER A 142 33.12 10.08 14.50
C SER A 142 32.12 8.92 14.34
N LYS A 143 32.05 8.30 13.16
CA LYS A 143 31.02 7.31 12.80
C LYS A 143 31.57 6.26 11.84
N LEU A 144 31.30 4.99 12.14
CA LEU A 144 31.49 3.87 11.22
C LEU A 144 30.15 3.18 10.95
N SER A 145 29.74 3.18 9.69
CA SER A 145 28.51 2.54 9.19
C SER A 145 28.88 1.29 8.39
N MET A 146 28.31 0.15 8.74
CA MET A 146 28.59 -1.14 8.09
C MET A 146 27.29 -1.79 7.66
N ALA A 147 27.11 -2.08 6.37
CA ALA A 147 26.04 -2.95 5.87
C ALA A 147 26.69 -4.23 5.35
N LEU A 148 26.55 -5.32 6.10
CA LEU A 148 27.29 -6.57 5.88
C LEU A 148 26.38 -7.79 6.03
N THR A 149 26.71 -8.89 5.35
CA THR A 149 26.00 -10.16 5.57
C THR A 149 26.45 -10.84 6.86
N ILE A 150 25.66 -11.81 7.34
CA ILE A 150 26.04 -12.65 8.48
C ILE A 150 27.37 -13.39 8.22
N ALA A 151 27.60 -13.83 6.99
CA ALA A 151 28.85 -14.49 6.61
C ALA A 151 30.07 -13.55 6.71
N ASP A 152 29.89 -12.26 6.43
CA ASP A 152 30.95 -11.26 6.56
C ASP A 152 31.26 -10.98 8.03
N LEU A 153 30.22 -10.83 8.86
CA LEU A 153 30.37 -10.64 10.30
C LEU A 153 31.08 -11.83 10.96
N TYR A 154 30.72 -13.06 10.56
CA TYR A 154 31.39 -14.26 11.05
C TYR A 154 32.88 -14.30 10.67
N ARG A 155 33.24 -13.90 9.45
CA ARG A 155 34.66 -13.81 9.04
C ARG A 155 35.39 -12.68 9.75
N ALA A 156 34.74 -11.54 9.94
CA ALA A 156 35.29 -10.43 10.71
C ALA A 156 35.61 -10.84 12.15
N GLU A 157 34.76 -11.69 12.76
CA GLU A 157 35.04 -12.33 14.05
C GLU A 157 36.31 -13.20 13.98
N GLN A 158 36.37 -14.14 13.02
CA GLN A 158 37.51 -15.06 12.86
C GLN A 158 38.84 -14.35 12.62
N LEU A 159 38.82 -13.23 11.91
CA LEU A 159 40.01 -12.42 11.60
C LEU A 159 40.31 -11.37 12.67
N GLY A 160 39.57 -11.35 13.78
CA GLY A 160 39.86 -10.53 14.96
C GLY A 160 39.41 -9.07 14.85
N VAL A 161 38.59 -8.71 13.87
CA VAL A 161 38.06 -7.34 13.68
C VAL A 161 37.23 -6.91 14.90
N PHE A 162 36.44 -7.83 15.47
CA PHE A 162 35.63 -7.55 16.66
C PHE A 162 36.49 -7.15 17.87
N GLY A 163 37.67 -7.78 18.02
CA GLY A 163 38.61 -7.40 19.07
C GLY A 163 39.17 -5.98 18.89
N ILE A 164 39.30 -5.51 17.64
CA ILE A 164 39.73 -4.15 17.33
C ILE A 164 38.59 -3.16 17.59
N LEU A 165 37.37 -3.47 17.13
CA LEU A 165 36.15 -2.69 17.42
C LEU A 165 35.97 -2.49 18.94
N ASN A 166 36.03 -3.58 19.70
CA ASN A 166 35.90 -3.56 21.17
C ASN A 166 36.95 -2.70 21.87
N LYS A 167 38.18 -2.62 21.32
CA LYS A 167 39.21 -1.70 21.84
C LYS A 167 38.91 -0.24 21.51
N GLN A 168 38.33 0.04 20.33
CA GLN A 168 38.01 1.41 19.92
C GLN A 168 36.81 1.98 20.68
N PHE A 169 35.79 1.16 20.94
CA PHE A 169 34.66 1.51 21.82
C PHE A 169 35.10 2.02 23.20
N LYS A 170 36.19 1.48 23.75
CA LYS A 170 36.71 1.88 25.07
C LYS A 170 37.52 3.17 25.06
N LYS A 171 37.94 3.65 23.89
CA LYS A 171 38.91 4.76 23.75
C LYS A 171 38.27 6.06 23.26
N SER A 172 37.05 6.02 22.75
CA SER A 172 36.49 7.14 21.99
C SER A 172 34.96 7.14 22.01
N ASN A 173 34.35 8.32 21.88
CA ASN A 173 32.91 8.50 21.74
C ASN A 173 32.47 8.34 20.27
N VAL A 174 32.92 7.27 19.63
CA VAL A 174 32.65 6.98 18.21
C VAL A 174 31.36 6.18 18.09
N GLU A 175 30.52 6.56 17.14
CA GLU A 175 29.29 5.86 16.82
C GLU A 175 29.58 4.69 15.85
N PHE A 176 29.25 3.48 16.26
CA PHE A 176 29.34 2.30 15.40
C PHE A 176 27.94 1.77 15.11
N GLN A 177 27.59 1.67 13.84
CA GLN A 177 26.33 1.16 13.35
C GLN A 177 26.58 0.00 12.39
N ALA A 178 25.88 -1.11 12.60
CA ALA A 178 25.94 -2.29 11.76
C ALA A 178 24.54 -2.73 11.34
N LEU A 179 24.36 -2.97 10.06
CA LEU A 179 23.16 -3.44 9.43
C LEU A 179 23.44 -4.81 8.81
N THR A 180 22.53 -5.75 8.98
CA THR A 180 22.63 -7.07 8.35
C THR A 180 21.30 -7.55 7.78
N GLN A 181 21.36 -8.55 6.89
CA GLN A 181 20.18 -9.23 6.36
C GLN A 181 19.92 -10.47 7.18
N LEU A 182 18.68 -10.60 7.64
CA LEU A 182 18.32 -11.66 8.55
C LEU A 182 17.16 -12.44 7.96
N SER A 183 17.29 -13.75 7.97
CA SER A 183 16.25 -14.67 7.54
C SER A 183 16.09 -15.77 8.58
N LYS A 184 15.00 -16.53 8.48
CA LYS A 184 14.81 -17.73 9.31
C LYS A 184 15.98 -18.71 9.20
N GLN A 185 16.70 -18.72 8.07
CA GLN A 185 17.80 -19.63 7.81
C GLN A 185 19.06 -19.28 8.62
N ASN A 186 19.33 -17.99 8.86
CA ASN A 186 20.56 -17.53 9.50
C ASN A 186 20.41 -17.17 10.99
N LEU A 187 19.20 -17.31 11.57
CA LEU A 187 18.90 -17.07 13.00
C LEU A 187 19.88 -17.77 13.97
N LYS A 188 20.28 -19.02 13.67
CA LYS A 188 21.22 -19.78 14.51
C LYS A 188 22.60 -19.10 14.57
N LEU A 189 23.09 -18.59 13.46
CA LEU A 189 24.39 -17.91 13.39
C LEU A 189 24.35 -16.55 14.08
N VAL A 190 23.24 -15.83 13.92
CA VAL A 190 22.99 -14.54 14.58
C VAL A 190 23.08 -14.70 16.09
N LYS A 191 22.40 -15.70 16.67
CA LYS A 191 22.45 -15.99 18.11
C LYS A 191 23.85 -16.34 18.63
N VAL A 192 24.74 -16.84 17.78
CA VAL A 192 26.15 -17.11 18.14
C VAL A 192 26.99 -15.84 18.05
N LEU A 193 26.69 -14.95 17.10
CA LEU A 193 27.47 -13.73 16.84
C LEU A 193 27.10 -12.57 17.78
N VAL A 194 25.80 -12.33 18.00
CA VAL A 194 25.31 -11.19 18.79
C VAL A 194 25.94 -11.12 20.18
N PRO A 195 26.07 -12.22 20.96
CA PRO A 195 26.70 -12.17 22.28
C PRO A 195 28.20 -11.81 22.26
N LYS A 196 28.87 -11.92 21.10
CA LYS A 196 30.30 -11.61 20.94
C LYS A 196 30.53 -10.16 20.48
N LEU A 197 29.49 -9.49 20.01
CA LEU A 197 29.53 -8.08 19.64
C LEU A 197 29.53 -7.21 20.92
N SER A 198 30.08 -6.01 20.82
CA SER A 198 29.99 -5.02 21.91
C SER A 198 28.54 -4.60 22.10
N PRO A 199 28.05 -4.45 23.35
CA PRO A 199 26.72 -3.86 23.59
C PRO A 199 26.63 -2.40 23.12
N ASN A 200 27.77 -1.74 22.88
CA ASN A 200 27.80 -0.38 22.34
C ASN A 200 27.69 -0.33 20.81
N LEU A 201 27.67 -1.47 20.12
CA LEU A 201 27.40 -1.53 18.69
C LEU A 201 25.89 -1.44 18.47
N ASN A 202 25.42 -0.41 17.76
CA ASN A 202 24.04 -0.39 17.32
C ASN A 202 23.89 -1.37 16.16
N PHE A 203 23.26 -2.52 16.41
CA PHE A 203 23.16 -3.61 15.45
C PHE A 203 21.70 -3.84 15.06
N ARG A 204 21.43 -3.75 13.76
CA ARG A 204 20.08 -3.79 13.19
C ARG A 204 19.97 -4.79 12.04
N GLY A 205 18.75 -5.25 11.84
CA GLY A 205 18.36 -6.24 10.84
C GLY A 205 17.37 -5.71 9.82
N ILE A 206 17.51 -6.15 8.59
CA ILE A 206 16.47 -6.06 7.55
C ILE A 206 16.02 -7.47 7.20
N ASP A 207 14.71 -7.67 7.15
CA ASP A 207 14.11 -8.87 6.61
C ASP A 207 14.02 -8.77 5.08
N PRO A 208 14.78 -9.59 4.32
CA PRO A 208 14.64 -9.64 2.87
C PRO A 208 13.32 -10.30 2.44
N ASP A 209 12.69 -11.13 3.29
CA ASP A 209 11.43 -11.81 2.96
C ASP A 209 10.24 -10.83 2.98
N LEU A 210 10.33 -9.72 3.72
CA LEU A 210 9.32 -8.63 3.76
C LEU A 210 9.42 -7.64 2.57
N GLY A 211 9.84 -8.13 1.40
CA GLY A 211 9.96 -7.32 0.17
C GLY A 211 11.08 -6.28 0.18
N SER A 212 12.06 -6.39 1.09
CA SER A 212 13.24 -5.52 1.10
C SER A 212 14.28 -6.05 0.11
N PRO A 213 14.68 -5.28 -0.92
CA PRO A 213 15.67 -5.75 -1.87
C PRO A 213 17.01 -6.02 -1.18
N PRO A 214 17.82 -6.97 -1.69
CA PRO A 214 19.11 -7.22 -1.09
C PRO A 214 19.99 -5.96 -1.17
N PHE A 215 20.58 -5.54 -0.06
CA PHE A 215 21.39 -4.32 -0.03
C PHE A 215 22.82 -4.61 -0.48
N SER A 216 23.42 -3.61 -1.14
CA SER A 216 24.85 -3.67 -1.48
C SER A 216 25.69 -3.61 -0.20
N ARG A 217 26.60 -4.57 -0.04
CA ARG A 217 27.49 -4.59 1.13
C ARG A 217 28.44 -3.39 1.08
N MET A 218 28.57 -2.69 2.21
CA MET A 218 29.40 -1.49 2.30
C MET A 218 29.93 -1.23 3.71
N VAL A 219 31.06 -0.51 3.79
CA VAL A 219 31.62 0.03 5.04
C VAL A 219 32.00 1.49 4.78
N ILE A 220 31.47 2.42 5.57
CA ILE A 220 31.69 3.87 5.43
C ILE A 220 32.27 4.40 6.74
N ARG A 221 33.39 5.13 6.65
CA ARG A 221 34.05 5.79 7.79
C ARG A 221 33.94 7.30 7.65
N ASP A 222 33.44 7.97 8.69
CA ASP A 222 33.49 9.43 8.91
C ASP A 222 33.01 10.30 7.73
N LYS A 223 32.24 9.73 6.79
CA LYS A 223 31.92 10.35 5.48
C LYS A 223 33.16 10.73 4.65
N GLU A 224 34.31 10.13 4.93
CA GLU A 224 35.59 10.38 4.27
C GLU A 224 35.97 9.29 3.28
N GLU A 225 35.72 8.03 3.63
CA GLU A 225 36.07 6.89 2.79
C GLU A 225 35.05 5.75 2.91
N ALA A 226 34.92 4.98 1.83
CA ALA A 226 34.01 3.86 1.73
C ALA A 226 34.68 2.64 1.08
N ILE A 227 34.25 1.47 1.53
CA ILE A 227 34.45 0.18 0.87
C ILE A 227 33.10 -0.30 0.36
N LEU A 228 33.03 -0.63 -0.93
CA LEU A 228 31.85 -1.17 -1.59
C LEU A 228 32.21 -2.55 -2.14
N PHE A 229 31.51 -3.59 -1.72
CA PHE A 229 31.82 -4.93 -2.21
C PHE A 229 31.16 -5.17 -3.57
N ILE A 230 31.92 -5.72 -4.52
CA ILE A 230 31.45 -5.98 -5.90
C ILE A 230 31.18 -7.46 -6.11
N SER A 231 31.90 -8.35 -5.41
CA SER A 231 31.67 -9.79 -5.52
C SER A 231 30.37 -10.19 -4.82
N ASP A 232 29.51 -10.91 -5.56
CA ASP A 232 28.31 -11.54 -5.01
C ASP A 232 28.72 -12.69 -4.09
N ARG A 233 28.10 -12.80 -2.91
CA ARG A 233 28.44 -13.83 -1.94
C ARG A 233 27.17 -14.52 -1.48
N ASN A 234 26.89 -15.67 -2.07
CA ASN A 234 25.82 -16.55 -1.60
C ASN A 234 26.19 -17.12 -0.22
N GLU A 235 25.26 -17.03 0.74
CA GLU A 235 25.45 -17.50 2.13
C GLU A 235 25.82 -18.99 2.22
N GLN A 236 25.55 -19.77 1.17
CA GLN A 236 25.74 -21.22 1.10
C GLN A 236 27.20 -21.67 0.88
N TYR A 237 28.12 -20.78 0.51
CA TYR A 237 29.52 -21.15 0.22
C TYR A 237 30.54 -20.40 1.11
N LEU A 238 31.01 -21.07 2.15
CA LEU A 238 32.09 -20.59 3.04
C LEU A 238 33.50 -20.72 2.43
N LYS A 239 33.64 -21.25 1.21
CA LYS A 239 34.95 -21.43 0.56
C LYS A 239 35.62 -20.08 0.24
N GLU A 240 36.95 -20.09 0.17
CA GLU A 240 37.79 -18.93 -0.17
C GLU A 240 37.52 -18.45 -1.61
N GLU A 241 36.39 -17.79 -1.84
CA GLU A 241 36.16 -17.07 -3.09
C GLU A 241 37.00 -15.80 -3.15
N LYS A 242 37.34 -15.38 -4.37
CA LYS A 242 38.00 -14.12 -4.68
C LYS A 242 37.06 -12.96 -4.34
N GLU A 243 37.06 -12.57 -3.06
CA GLU A 243 36.33 -11.40 -2.58
C GLU A 243 36.98 -10.13 -3.13
N ILE A 244 36.18 -9.27 -3.76
CA ILE A 244 36.64 -8.04 -4.40
C ILE A 244 35.80 -6.88 -3.90
N CYS A 245 36.46 -5.81 -3.47
CA CYS A 245 35.80 -4.56 -3.13
C CYS A 245 36.47 -3.35 -3.81
N LEU A 246 35.66 -2.32 -4.01
CA LEU A 246 36.10 -0.98 -4.39
C LEU A 246 36.32 -0.17 -3.12
N PHE A 247 37.50 0.39 -2.99
CA PHE A 247 37.81 1.43 -2.02
C PHE A 247 37.77 2.80 -2.69
N THR A 248 37.16 3.78 -2.03
CA THR A 248 37.18 5.18 -2.48
C THR A 248 37.17 6.16 -1.31
N ASN A 249 37.82 7.30 -1.49
CA ASN A 249 37.72 8.49 -0.64
C ASN A 249 37.10 9.69 -1.37
N SER A 250 36.42 9.45 -2.50
CA SER A 250 35.67 10.50 -3.21
C SER A 250 34.48 10.92 -2.36
N LYS A 251 34.49 12.16 -1.86
CA LYS A 251 33.45 12.67 -0.95
C LYS A 251 32.05 12.55 -1.55
N LYS A 252 31.91 12.75 -2.87
CA LYS A 252 30.61 12.64 -3.56
C LYS A 252 30.06 11.22 -3.51
N ILE A 253 30.89 10.22 -3.77
CA ILE A 253 30.47 8.80 -3.74
C ILE A 253 30.21 8.36 -2.31
N VAL A 254 31.10 8.74 -1.37
CA VAL A 254 30.91 8.43 0.05
C VAL A 254 29.61 9.05 0.57
N GLN A 255 29.27 10.28 0.17
CA GLN A 255 27.98 10.90 0.50
C GLN A 255 26.80 10.16 -0.13
N ALA A 256 26.87 9.80 -1.41
CA ALA A 256 25.79 9.09 -2.10
C ALA A 256 25.48 7.73 -1.43
N PHE A 257 26.52 6.93 -1.15
CA PHE A 257 26.35 5.67 -0.43
C PHE A 257 26.01 5.87 1.04
N GLY A 258 26.40 7.00 1.64
CA GLY A 258 25.94 7.40 2.96
C GLY A 258 24.42 7.57 3.01
N VAL A 259 23.82 8.23 2.01
CA VAL A 259 22.35 8.35 1.91
C VAL A 259 21.70 6.97 1.77
N VAL A 260 22.22 6.11 0.88
CA VAL A 260 21.72 4.74 0.72
C VAL A 260 21.78 3.96 2.04
N PHE A 261 22.86 4.10 2.80
CA PHE A 261 22.96 3.46 4.12
C PHE A 261 21.92 4.00 5.11
N GLU A 262 21.73 5.31 5.20
CA GLU A 262 20.77 5.91 6.14
C GLU A 262 19.31 5.52 5.81
N ASP A 263 18.97 5.39 4.52
CA ASP A 263 17.65 4.90 4.09
C ASP A 263 17.42 3.46 4.56
N LEU A 264 18.41 2.57 4.33
CA LEU A 264 18.37 1.19 4.83
C LEU A 264 18.31 1.13 6.36
N TRP A 265 19.02 2.03 7.02
CA TRP A 265 19.06 2.12 8.48
C TRP A 265 17.71 2.55 9.08
N HIS A 266 17.03 3.49 8.44
CA HIS A 266 15.71 3.95 8.87
C HIS A 266 14.67 2.83 8.81
N ASP A 267 14.76 1.98 7.80
CA ASP A 267 13.82 0.87 7.55
C ASP A 267 14.15 -0.43 8.32
N SER A 268 15.18 -0.39 9.18
CA SER A 268 15.68 -1.58 9.88
C SER A 268 15.18 -1.68 11.33
N ILE A 269 15.15 -2.91 11.83
CA ILE A 269 14.66 -3.27 13.17
C ILE A 269 15.86 -3.60 14.06
N ALA A 270 15.77 -3.32 15.36
CA ALA A 270 16.81 -3.74 16.31
C ALA A 270 16.98 -5.27 16.28
N ILE A 271 18.22 -5.75 16.37
CA ILE A 271 18.51 -7.18 16.23
C ILE A 271 17.77 -8.03 17.27
N GLU A 272 17.59 -7.50 18.49
CA GLU A 272 16.88 -8.16 19.57
C GLU A 272 15.40 -8.34 19.26
N ASP A 273 14.73 -7.26 18.82
CA ASP A 273 13.32 -7.27 18.43
C ASP A 273 13.07 -8.22 17.25
N PHE A 274 14.00 -8.23 16.31
CA PHE A 274 13.96 -9.13 15.16
C PHE A 274 14.09 -10.61 15.56
N ILE A 275 14.98 -10.95 16.49
CA ILE A 275 15.11 -12.33 17.01
C ILE A 275 13.78 -12.77 17.64
N VAL A 276 13.13 -11.88 18.40
CA VAL A 276 11.82 -12.15 18.99
C VAL A 276 10.74 -12.34 17.92
N GLU A 277 10.73 -11.50 16.87
CA GLU A 277 9.79 -11.61 15.75
C GLU A 277 9.91 -12.97 15.04
N ILE A 278 11.12 -13.40 14.70
CA ILE A 278 11.33 -14.71 14.06
C ILE A 278 10.94 -15.87 14.99
N GLU A 279 11.30 -15.82 16.28
CA GLU A 279 11.02 -16.91 17.22
C GLU A 279 9.53 -17.06 17.53
N THR A 280 8.83 -15.95 17.67
CA THR A 280 7.41 -15.92 18.02
C THR A 280 6.50 -16.01 16.80
N GLY A 281 7.03 -15.73 15.60
CA GLY A 281 6.26 -15.58 14.37
C GLY A 281 5.30 -14.39 14.39
N LYS A 282 5.47 -13.46 15.33
CA LYS A 282 4.63 -12.26 15.47
C LYS A 282 5.47 -11.02 15.16
N PRO A 283 5.08 -10.20 14.18
CA PRO A 283 5.81 -8.99 13.87
C PRO A 283 5.75 -8.01 15.04
N SER A 284 6.88 -7.34 15.31
CA SER A 284 6.90 -6.28 16.32
C SER A 284 5.94 -5.15 15.92
N PRO A 285 5.33 -4.46 16.90
CA PRO A 285 4.52 -3.28 16.61
C PRO A 285 5.34 -2.24 15.81
N LYS A 286 4.83 -1.83 14.66
CA LYS A 286 5.46 -0.93 13.69
C LYS A 286 4.39 -0.06 13.05
N THR A 287 4.72 1.21 12.87
CA THR A 287 3.90 2.19 12.15
C THR A 287 4.81 2.92 11.17
N GLN A 288 4.48 2.89 9.89
CA GLN A 288 5.33 3.46 8.85
C GLN A 288 4.52 4.04 7.70
N LEU A 289 5.13 5.00 7.02
CA LEU A 289 4.65 5.53 5.74
C LEU A 289 5.50 4.92 4.63
N ILE A 290 4.93 3.99 3.87
CA ILE A 290 5.60 3.33 2.74
C ILE A 290 5.47 4.23 1.52
N LYS A 291 6.50 5.03 1.26
CA LYS A 291 6.50 5.99 0.13
C LYS A 291 6.54 5.30 -1.23
N ASN A 292 7.33 4.24 -1.37
CA ASN A 292 7.49 3.52 -2.64
C ASN A 292 6.29 2.59 -2.91
N ALA A 293 5.61 2.83 -4.04
CA ALA A 293 4.42 2.09 -4.46
C ALA A 293 4.65 0.58 -4.63
N GLU A 294 5.76 0.16 -5.22
CA GLU A 294 6.04 -1.26 -5.47
C GLU A 294 6.26 -2.01 -4.15
N ARG A 295 7.00 -1.40 -3.22
CA ARG A 295 7.18 -1.93 -1.87
C ARG A 295 5.86 -2.02 -1.10
N ALA A 296 5.04 -0.97 -1.17
CA ALA A 296 3.73 -0.95 -0.52
C ALA A 296 2.81 -2.03 -1.09
N LYS A 297 2.78 -2.18 -2.42
CA LYS A 297 2.01 -3.21 -3.12
C LYS A 297 2.43 -4.62 -2.69
N ASN A 298 3.74 -4.91 -2.70
CA ASN A 298 4.25 -6.23 -2.32
C ASN A 298 3.92 -6.56 -0.86
N SER A 299 4.17 -5.62 0.06
CA SER A 299 3.85 -5.80 1.48
C SER A 299 2.34 -5.97 1.73
N TYR A 300 1.50 -5.22 1.01
CA TYR A 300 0.05 -5.33 1.09
C TYR A 300 -0.42 -6.72 0.68
N TYR A 301 -0.03 -7.21 -0.50
CA TYR A 301 -0.47 -8.52 -0.99
C TYR A 301 0.09 -9.69 -0.18
N GLU A 302 1.33 -9.61 0.29
CA GLU A 302 1.92 -10.63 1.18
C GLU A 302 1.09 -10.81 2.46
N ILE A 303 0.73 -9.70 3.12
CA ILE A 303 -0.08 -9.73 4.34
C ILE A 303 -1.52 -10.16 4.03
N LEU A 304 -2.09 -9.68 2.93
CA LEU A 304 -3.45 -10.01 2.49
C LEU A 304 -3.60 -11.52 2.19
N ASP A 305 -2.62 -12.14 1.53
CA ASP A 305 -2.65 -13.58 1.22
C ASP A 305 -2.50 -14.45 2.48
N SER A 306 -1.89 -13.90 3.53
CA SER A 306 -1.71 -14.55 4.83
C SER A 306 -2.95 -14.52 5.74
N ALA A 307 -4.02 -13.82 5.35
CA ALA A 307 -5.23 -13.61 6.15
C ALA A 307 -5.91 -14.91 6.61
N LYS A 308 -6.46 -14.94 7.83
CA LYS A 308 -7.02 -16.16 8.44
C LYS A 308 -8.46 -16.03 8.92
N ASP A 309 -8.85 -14.86 9.39
CA ASP A 309 -10.10 -14.66 10.13
C ASP A 309 -11.03 -13.67 9.41
N GLU A 310 -10.54 -12.46 9.12
CA GLU A 310 -11.37 -11.39 8.55
C GLU A 310 -10.60 -10.41 7.68
N ILE A 311 -11.27 -9.90 6.66
CA ILE A 311 -10.78 -8.80 5.82
C ILE A 311 -11.89 -7.74 5.75
N LEU A 312 -11.62 -6.55 6.28
CA LEU A 312 -12.51 -5.40 6.25
C LEU A 312 -11.96 -4.35 5.29
N ILE A 313 -12.69 -4.06 4.21
CA ILE A 313 -12.28 -3.19 3.12
C ILE A 313 -13.20 -1.97 3.07
N VAL A 314 -12.61 -0.78 3.05
CA VAL A 314 -13.26 0.49 2.71
C VAL A 314 -12.59 0.99 1.44
N THR A 315 -13.35 1.17 0.37
CA THR A 315 -12.78 1.54 -0.94
C THR A 315 -13.70 2.49 -1.72
N SER A 316 -13.16 3.10 -2.76
CA SER A 316 -13.88 3.96 -3.70
C SER A 316 -14.80 3.16 -4.64
N SER A 317 -15.64 3.86 -5.41
CA SER A 317 -16.51 3.21 -6.41
C SER A 317 -15.71 2.51 -7.51
N SER A 318 -14.56 3.08 -7.90
CA SER A 318 -13.60 2.49 -8.85
C SER A 318 -12.82 1.34 -8.21
N GLY A 319 -12.36 1.49 -6.96
CA GLY A 319 -11.69 0.41 -6.23
C GLY A 319 -12.59 -0.81 -6.04
N LEU A 320 -13.90 -0.63 -5.86
CA LEU A 320 -14.88 -1.71 -5.83
C LEU A 320 -14.95 -2.48 -7.17
N ILE A 321 -14.90 -1.76 -8.29
CA ILE A 321 -14.86 -2.37 -9.63
C ILE A 321 -13.57 -3.17 -9.79
N GLU A 322 -12.43 -2.62 -9.39
CA GLU A 322 -11.14 -3.30 -9.49
C GLU A 322 -11.10 -4.56 -8.63
N LEU A 323 -11.53 -4.46 -7.37
CA LEU A 323 -11.64 -5.59 -6.45
C LEU A 323 -12.51 -6.71 -7.03
N SER A 324 -13.60 -6.37 -7.71
CA SER A 324 -14.46 -7.37 -8.34
C SER A 324 -13.74 -8.20 -9.40
N LYS A 325 -12.69 -7.70 -10.06
CA LYS A 325 -11.97 -8.45 -11.10
C LYS A 325 -11.17 -9.64 -10.54
N ASN A 326 -10.79 -9.59 -9.26
CA ASN A 326 -9.96 -10.62 -8.60
C ASN A 326 -10.79 -11.81 -8.06
N GLN A 327 -11.60 -12.43 -8.94
CA GLN A 327 -12.54 -13.50 -8.58
C GLN A 327 -11.87 -14.69 -7.87
N LEU A 328 -10.73 -15.17 -8.40
CA LEU A 328 -10.05 -16.36 -7.89
C LEU A 328 -9.60 -16.17 -6.44
N GLN A 329 -9.11 -14.98 -6.10
CA GLN A 329 -8.62 -14.67 -4.76
C GLN A 329 -9.78 -14.55 -3.76
N LEU A 330 -10.87 -13.88 -4.15
CA LEU A 330 -12.09 -13.79 -3.32
C LEU A 330 -12.71 -15.17 -3.06
N GLU A 331 -12.71 -16.03 -4.07
CA GLU A 331 -13.18 -17.41 -3.95
C GLU A 331 -12.28 -18.25 -3.01
N ASP A 332 -10.95 -18.10 -3.10
CA ASP A 332 -10.01 -18.74 -2.18
C ASP A 332 -10.24 -18.34 -0.73
N TRP A 333 -10.32 -17.03 -0.46
CA TRP A 333 -10.58 -16.51 0.88
C TRP A 333 -11.91 -17.01 1.45
N SER A 334 -12.95 -17.02 0.62
CA SER A 334 -14.27 -17.54 1.01
C SER A 334 -14.21 -19.04 1.33
N LYS A 335 -13.50 -19.85 0.52
CA LYS A 335 -13.27 -21.28 0.78
C LYS A 335 -12.46 -21.54 2.05
N ARG A 336 -11.52 -20.66 2.37
CA ARG A 336 -10.75 -20.69 3.63
C ARG A 336 -11.57 -20.26 4.85
N GLY A 337 -12.80 -19.79 4.66
CA GLY A 337 -13.70 -19.37 5.75
C GLY A 337 -13.44 -17.95 6.26
N ILE A 338 -12.69 -17.13 5.51
CA ILE A 338 -12.36 -15.75 5.88
C ILE A 338 -13.59 -14.86 5.73
N SER A 339 -13.92 -14.08 6.75
CA SER A 339 -15.04 -13.12 6.71
C SER A 339 -14.64 -11.86 5.92
N ILE A 340 -15.20 -11.66 4.73
CA ILE A 340 -14.91 -10.50 3.87
C ILE A 340 -16.06 -9.48 3.95
N LYS A 341 -15.74 -8.25 4.40
CA LYS A 341 -16.68 -7.14 4.52
C LYS A 341 -16.20 -5.94 3.73
N ILE A 342 -16.99 -5.47 2.77
CA ILE A 342 -16.61 -4.41 1.84
C ILE A 342 -17.58 -3.24 1.98
N MET A 343 -17.06 -2.04 2.19
CA MET A 343 -17.82 -0.79 2.21
C MET A 343 -17.32 0.12 1.09
N ALA A 344 -18.22 0.51 0.19
CA ALA A 344 -17.90 1.44 -0.89
C ALA A 344 -19.12 2.26 -1.33
N PRO A 345 -18.91 3.40 -2.00
CA PRO A 345 -19.97 4.08 -2.74
C PRO A 345 -20.49 3.19 -3.86
N ILE A 346 -21.72 2.70 -3.68
CA ILE A 346 -22.45 1.92 -4.69
C ILE A 346 -23.19 2.88 -5.61
N VAL A 347 -22.89 2.80 -6.90
CA VAL A 347 -23.41 3.61 -8.01
C VAL A 347 -23.89 2.69 -9.13
N ASN A 348 -24.62 3.24 -10.11
CA ASN A 348 -25.11 2.48 -11.26
C ASN A 348 -23.99 1.77 -12.03
N GLU A 349 -22.83 2.41 -12.14
CA GLU A 349 -21.68 1.93 -12.89
C GLU A 349 -21.04 0.68 -12.25
N ASN A 350 -21.18 0.49 -10.93
CA ASN A 350 -20.56 -0.63 -10.21
C ASN A 350 -21.56 -1.67 -9.68
N LEU A 351 -22.85 -1.60 -10.07
CA LEU A 351 -23.86 -2.58 -9.66
C LEU A 351 -23.50 -4.01 -10.08
N ALA A 352 -22.96 -4.20 -11.29
CA ALA A 352 -22.51 -5.52 -11.75
C ALA A 352 -21.37 -6.06 -10.86
N SER A 353 -20.41 -5.21 -10.49
CA SER A 353 -19.33 -5.54 -9.57
C SER A 353 -19.86 -5.90 -8.18
N VAL A 354 -20.86 -5.18 -7.67
CA VAL A 354 -21.53 -5.51 -6.38
C VAL A 354 -22.18 -6.90 -6.45
N GLN A 355 -22.94 -7.20 -7.51
CA GLN A 355 -23.58 -8.52 -7.66
C GLN A 355 -22.58 -9.67 -7.67
N GLN A 356 -21.40 -9.43 -8.25
CA GLN A 356 -20.33 -10.38 -8.30
C GLN A 356 -19.67 -10.57 -6.92
N LEU A 357 -19.35 -9.48 -6.23
CA LEU A 357 -18.73 -9.52 -4.90
C LEU A 357 -19.63 -10.17 -3.84
N LEU A 358 -20.94 -9.98 -3.92
CA LEU A 358 -21.93 -10.58 -3.01
C LEU A 358 -21.93 -12.12 -3.00
N LYS A 359 -21.27 -12.78 -3.96
CA LYS A 359 -21.11 -14.24 -3.97
C LYS A 359 -20.16 -14.76 -2.89
N TRP A 360 -19.18 -13.95 -2.50
CA TRP A 360 -18.08 -14.36 -1.62
C TRP A 360 -17.88 -13.42 -0.42
N SER A 361 -18.54 -12.26 -0.42
CA SER A 361 -18.35 -11.21 0.57
C SER A 361 -19.66 -10.52 0.92
N GLU A 362 -19.68 -9.85 2.07
CA GLU A 362 -20.72 -8.88 2.38
C GLU A 362 -20.31 -7.51 1.82
N VAL A 363 -21.21 -6.85 1.11
CA VAL A 363 -20.97 -5.51 0.55
C VAL A 363 -21.98 -4.53 1.12
N LYS A 364 -21.57 -3.32 1.51
CA LYS A 364 -22.44 -2.25 2.01
C LYS A 364 -22.15 -0.91 1.36
N HIS A 365 -23.22 -0.13 1.14
CA HIS A 365 -23.10 1.22 0.62
C HIS A 365 -22.62 2.19 1.72
N ILE A 366 -21.64 3.04 1.39
CA ILE A 366 -21.23 4.19 2.19
C ILE A 366 -21.16 5.45 1.32
N PRO A 367 -21.37 6.66 1.88
CA PRO A 367 -21.17 7.90 1.14
C PRO A 367 -19.69 8.15 0.82
N LEU A 368 -19.41 9.13 -0.05
CA LEU A 368 -18.05 9.54 -0.40
C LEU A 368 -17.33 10.18 0.81
N GLY A 369 -15.99 10.16 0.79
CA GLY A 369 -15.15 10.88 1.75
C GLY A 369 -14.51 10.04 2.87
N TYR A 370 -14.64 8.71 2.83
CA TYR A 370 -13.87 7.83 3.72
C TYR A 370 -12.49 7.55 3.15
N PHE A 371 -11.50 7.42 4.04
CA PHE A 371 -10.16 6.96 3.66
C PHE A 371 -10.22 5.50 3.20
N GLU A 372 -9.65 5.22 2.03
CA GLU A 372 -9.50 3.85 1.56
C GLU A 372 -8.62 3.07 2.54
N SER A 373 -9.19 2.05 3.15
CA SER A 373 -8.59 1.36 4.30
C SER A 373 -8.84 -0.14 4.19
N VAL A 374 -7.84 -0.94 4.52
CA VAL A 374 -7.97 -2.40 4.61
C VAL A 374 -7.46 -2.86 5.96
N ILE A 375 -8.30 -3.59 6.69
CA ILE A 375 -7.94 -4.24 7.96
C ILE A 375 -7.96 -5.75 7.76
N ILE A 376 -6.89 -6.41 8.17
CA ILE A 376 -6.68 -7.85 8.03
C ILE A 376 -6.51 -8.46 9.41
N ASP A 377 -7.35 -9.43 9.74
CA ASP A 377 -7.39 -10.20 11.00
C ASP A 377 -7.42 -9.36 12.29
N GLY A 378 -7.83 -8.09 12.19
CA GLY A 378 -7.71 -7.10 13.26
C GLY A 378 -6.27 -6.83 13.72
N GLN A 379 -5.27 -7.20 12.93
CA GLN A 379 -3.84 -7.10 13.26
C GLN A 379 -3.08 -6.15 12.36
N HIS A 380 -3.55 -5.97 11.12
CA HIS A 380 -2.89 -5.10 10.14
C HIS A 380 -3.88 -4.07 9.63
N LEU A 381 -3.42 -2.82 9.50
CA LEU A 381 -4.15 -1.73 8.88
C LEU A 381 -3.30 -1.12 7.77
N PHE A 382 -3.87 -1.06 6.58
CA PHE A 382 -3.39 -0.26 5.45
C PHE A 382 -4.35 0.89 5.20
N GLN A 383 -3.82 2.07 4.94
CA GLN A 383 -4.59 3.22 4.47
C GLN A 383 -3.91 3.83 3.25
N PHE A 384 -4.69 4.04 2.21
CA PHE A 384 -4.22 4.50 0.90
C PHE A 384 -4.63 5.96 0.70
N ARG A 385 -3.72 6.74 0.11
CA ARG A 385 -4.00 8.14 -0.19
C ARG A 385 -4.58 8.24 -1.59
N HIS A 386 -5.85 8.62 -1.69
CA HIS A 386 -6.48 8.93 -2.96
C HIS A 386 -6.29 10.42 -3.27
N GLU A 387 -5.39 10.78 -4.20
CA GLU A 387 -5.40 12.12 -4.77
C GLU A 387 -6.52 12.21 -5.80
N ILE A 388 -7.51 13.05 -5.51
CA ILE A 388 -8.58 13.40 -6.45
C ILE A 388 -7.97 14.32 -7.51
N GLU A 389 -7.20 13.80 -8.48
CA GLU A 389 -6.86 14.60 -9.66
C GLU A 389 -6.52 13.81 -10.92
N LYS A 390 -6.95 14.42 -12.03
CA LYS A 390 -6.90 13.94 -13.41
C LYS A 390 -5.48 13.55 -13.82
N GLN A 391 -5.21 12.28 -14.12
CA GLN A 391 -4.23 11.92 -15.16
C GLN A 391 -4.25 10.46 -15.62
N LYS A 392 -3.93 10.28 -16.91
CA LYS A 392 -3.79 9.02 -17.65
C LYS A 392 -2.41 8.40 -17.42
N LYS A 393 -2.16 7.81 -16.25
CA LYS A 393 -0.99 6.95 -16.00
C LYS A 393 -1.44 5.55 -15.57
N PRO A 394 -0.56 4.53 -15.56
CA PRO A 394 -0.96 3.16 -15.25
C PRO A 394 -1.54 3.12 -13.82
N ILE A 395 -2.83 2.81 -13.74
CA ILE A 395 -3.74 3.02 -12.60
C ILE A 395 -3.32 2.28 -11.31
N ASP A 396 -2.38 1.33 -11.39
CA ASP A 396 -2.16 0.35 -10.32
C ASP A 396 -0.99 0.67 -9.37
N LEU A 397 -0.02 1.51 -9.78
CA LEU A 397 1.13 1.87 -8.91
C LEU A 397 0.90 3.17 -8.14
N GLU A 398 0.25 4.18 -8.73
CA GLU A 398 -0.05 5.45 -8.03
C GLU A 398 -0.91 5.22 -6.78
N PHE A 399 -1.78 4.20 -6.78
CA PHE A 399 -2.62 3.84 -5.64
C PHE A 399 -1.83 3.48 -4.38
N PHE A 400 -0.69 2.80 -4.54
CA PHE A 400 0.12 2.32 -3.43
C PHE A 400 1.16 3.35 -2.95
N GLU A 401 1.30 4.47 -3.64
CA GLU A 401 2.23 5.51 -3.24
C GLU A 401 1.80 6.14 -1.90
N ASN A 402 2.77 6.37 -1.00
CA ASN A 402 2.51 6.94 0.33
C ASN A 402 1.46 6.15 1.14
N THR A 403 1.50 4.81 1.06
CA THR A 403 0.63 3.94 1.85
C THR A 403 1.01 4.02 3.33
N PHE A 404 0.04 4.31 4.19
CA PHE A 404 0.21 4.21 5.63
C PHE A 404 -0.05 2.77 6.08
N TYR A 405 0.90 2.20 6.82
CA TYR A 405 0.78 0.84 7.36
C TYR A 405 1.04 0.85 8.87
N THR A 406 0.24 0.09 9.60
CA THR A 406 0.49 -0.20 11.02
C THR A 406 -0.04 -1.57 11.44
N ASN A 407 0.68 -2.21 12.36
CA ASN A 407 0.22 -3.39 13.11
C ASN A 407 0.17 -3.11 14.64
N GLU A 408 0.19 -1.84 15.04
CA GLU A 408 0.00 -1.43 16.43
C GLU A 408 -1.40 -1.83 16.90
N PHE A 409 -1.48 -2.86 17.75
CA PHE A 409 -2.75 -3.48 18.14
C PHE A 409 -3.81 -2.46 18.58
N ASN A 410 -3.47 -1.53 19.47
CA ASN A 410 -4.41 -0.53 19.97
C ASN A 410 -4.94 0.39 18.86
N TYR A 411 -4.07 0.79 17.92
CA TYR A 411 -4.47 1.66 16.81
C TYR A 411 -5.36 0.90 15.82
N VAL A 412 -4.95 -0.32 15.44
CA VAL A 412 -5.72 -1.18 14.54
C VAL A 412 -7.11 -1.46 15.12
N GLN A 413 -7.20 -1.83 16.40
CA GLN A 413 -8.48 -2.12 17.06
C GLN A 413 -9.38 -0.88 17.16
N LYS A 414 -8.81 0.30 17.45
CA LYS A 414 -9.59 1.55 17.49
C LYS A 414 -10.19 1.89 16.13
N THR A 415 -9.39 1.78 15.06
CA THR A 415 -9.85 2.01 13.69
C THR A 415 -10.86 0.94 13.25
N LYS A 416 -10.60 -0.33 13.56
CA LYS A 416 -11.55 -1.44 13.31
C LYS A 416 -12.89 -1.17 13.95
N ASN A 417 -12.92 -0.80 15.24
CA ASN A 417 -14.17 -0.53 15.95
C ASN A 417 -14.94 0.65 15.33
N MET A 418 -14.25 1.72 14.93
CA MET A 418 -14.87 2.82 14.18
C MET A 418 -15.50 2.34 12.86
N LEU A 419 -14.81 1.50 12.10
CA LEU A 419 -15.33 0.96 10.84
C LEU A 419 -16.44 -0.08 11.04
N ILE A 420 -16.41 -0.85 12.13
CA ILE A 420 -17.51 -1.76 12.49
C ILE A 420 -18.74 -0.97 12.91
N ASP A 421 -18.59 0.11 13.67
CA ASP A 421 -19.71 1.01 13.98
C ASP A 421 -20.33 1.58 12.69
N LEU A 422 -19.50 1.93 11.71
CA LEU A 422 -19.94 2.32 10.38
C LEU A 422 -20.69 1.18 9.70
N TRP A 423 -20.11 -0.03 9.71
CA TRP A 423 -20.68 -1.24 9.13
C TRP A 423 -22.07 -1.56 9.70
N ILE A 424 -22.24 -1.48 11.01
CA ILE A 424 -23.51 -1.77 11.70
C ILE A 424 -24.58 -0.74 11.29
N LYS A 425 -24.19 0.53 11.15
CA LYS A 425 -25.09 1.62 10.75
C LYS A 425 -25.42 1.61 9.25
N THR A 426 -24.63 0.94 8.42
CA THR A 426 -24.81 0.89 6.96
C THR A 426 -25.58 -0.35 6.51
N ARG A 427 -26.22 -0.29 5.34
CA ARG A 427 -27.08 -1.37 4.83
C ARG A 427 -26.41 -2.22 3.75
N THR A 428 -26.71 -3.51 3.79
CA THR A 428 -26.44 -4.47 2.72
C THR A 428 -27.41 -4.22 1.55
N PRO A 429 -26.95 -4.12 0.29
CA PRO A 429 -27.82 -4.05 -0.87
C PRO A 429 -28.73 -5.28 -0.89
N SER A 430 -30.04 -5.09 -0.91
CA SER A 430 -30.94 -6.23 -0.98
C SER A 430 -30.83 -6.88 -2.37
N LEU A 431 -30.65 -8.20 -2.42
CA LEU A 431 -30.64 -8.97 -3.68
C LEU A 431 -31.95 -8.79 -4.47
N GLN A 432 -33.07 -8.48 -3.80
CA GLN A 432 -34.33 -8.14 -4.45
C GLN A 432 -34.32 -6.75 -5.10
N SER A 433 -33.71 -5.72 -4.48
CA SER A 433 -33.55 -4.39 -5.11
C SER A 433 -32.55 -4.40 -6.27
N LEU A 434 -31.53 -5.28 -6.21
CA LEU A 434 -30.59 -5.55 -7.30
C LEU A 434 -31.20 -6.42 -8.40
N ARG A 435 -32.12 -7.33 -8.05
CA ARG A 435 -32.83 -8.15 -9.03
C ARG A 435 -33.95 -7.38 -9.70
N SER A 436 -34.66 -6.47 -9.03
CA SER A 436 -35.66 -5.60 -9.67
C SER A 436 -35.04 -4.63 -10.69
N SER A 437 -33.75 -4.29 -10.54
CA SER A 437 -32.99 -3.56 -11.55
C SER A 437 -32.45 -4.44 -12.68
N THR A 438 -32.35 -5.76 -12.49
CA THR A 438 -31.94 -6.72 -13.55
C THR A 438 -33.07 -7.61 -14.10
N SER A 439 -34.29 -7.56 -13.56
CA SER A 439 -35.41 -8.44 -13.94
C SER A 439 -36.30 -7.86 -15.03
N PHE A 440 -35.78 -6.93 -15.84
CA PHE A 440 -36.22 -6.81 -17.22
C PHE A 440 -35.25 -7.63 -18.06
N GLN A 441 -35.67 -8.85 -18.42
CA GLN A 441 -35.10 -9.51 -19.59
C GLN A 441 -35.30 -8.58 -20.79
N LEU A 442 -34.27 -7.82 -21.11
CA LEU A 442 -34.09 -7.27 -22.44
C LEU A 442 -32.89 -8.00 -23.03
N LEU A 443 -33.18 -8.71 -24.12
CA LEU A 443 -32.21 -9.18 -25.10
C LEU A 443 -31.08 -8.15 -25.30
N PRO A 444 -29.85 -8.57 -25.63
CA PRO A 444 -28.75 -7.67 -25.88
C PRO A 444 -29.03 -6.85 -27.15
N GLN A 445 -29.83 -5.80 -27.02
CA GLN A 445 -29.80 -4.68 -27.93
C GLN A 445 -28.77 -3.71 -27.36
N LYS A 446 -27.74 -3.41 -28.17
CA LYS A 446 -26.99 -2.17 -28.04
C LYS A 446 -27.99 -1.00 -28.15
N SER A 447 -28.59 -0.61 -27.04
CA SER A 447 -29.44 0.56 -26.96
C SER A 447 -28.84 1.54 -25.96
N SER A 448 -28.29 2.60 -26.52
CA SER A 448 -27.87 3.83 -25.85
C SER A 448 -29.06 4.58 -25.24
N ILE A 449 -29.66 4.04 -24.17
CA ILE A 449 -30.74 4.66 -23.38
C ILE A 449 -30.07 5.28 -22.15
N GLY A 450 -29.71 6.57 -22.08
CA GLY A 450 -30.61 7.71 -21.86
C GLY A 450 -30.94 7.88 -20.36
N HIS A 451 -30.15 8.68 -19.63
CA HIS A 451 -30.06 8.82 -18.15
C HIS A 451 -31.33 9.25 -17.37
N HIS A 452 -32.51 9.35 -18.02
CA HIS A 452 -33.80 9.68 -17.38
C HIS A 452 -34.74 8.46 -17.32
N SER A 453 -34.23 7.31 -16.89
CA SER A 453 -35.01 6.06 -16.80
C SER A 453 -36.14 6.16 -15.77
N ILE A 454 -35.94 6.91 -14.68
CA ILE A 454 -36.91 7.09 -13.60
C ILE A 454 -38.11 7.97 -14.00
N GLU A 455 -37.92 8.96 -14.87
CA GLU A 455 -39.01 9.82 -15.36
C GLU A 455 -40.04 9.01 -16.15
N LYS A 456 -39.58 8.07 -16.96
CA LYS A 456 -40.44 7.13 -17.71
C LYS A 456 -41.28 6.22 -16.81
N LYS A 457 -40.87 6.04 -15.54
CA LYS A 457 -41.60 5.23 -14.55
C LYS A 457 -42.73 6.03 -13.88
N THR A 458 -42.76 7.36 -14.03
CA THR A 458 -43.83 8.20 -13.47
C THR A 458 -45.04 8.24 -14.41
N GLY A 459 -46.21 7.82 -13.93
CA GLY A 459 -47.38 7.53 -14.76
C GLY A 459 -48.07 8.74 -15.40
N PHE A 460 -47.68 9.97 -15.06
CA PHE A 460 -48.33 11.20 -15.57
C PHE A 460 -47.66 11.78 -16.82
N MET A 461 -46.51 11.25 -17.26
CA MET A 461 -45.82 11.67 -18.49
C MET A 461 -46.00 10.63 -19.59
N LYS A 462 -46.83 10.92 -20.61
CA LYS A 462 -47.02 10.04 -21.78
C LYS A 462 -46.17 10.49 -22.96
N ASN A 463 -45.75 9.52 -23.79
CA ASN A 463 -45.04 9.75 -25.05
C ASN A 463 -43.78 10.63 -24.89
N ILE A 464 -42.90 10.26 -23.95
CA ILE A 464 -41.64 10.99 -23.75
C ILE A 464 -40.71 10.73 -24.94
N GLU A 465 -40.39 11.79 -25.68
CA GLU A 465 -39.46 11.78 -26.80
C GLU A 465 -38.21 12.62 -26.45
N TYR A 466 -37.05 11.96 -26.40
CA TYR A 466 -35.77 12.62 -26.14
C TYR A 466 -35.13 13.05 -27.46
N LYS A 467 -34.75 14.33 -27.57
CA LYS A 467 -34.01 14.82 -28.73
C LYS A 467 -32.52 14.85 -28.39
N LYS A 468 -31.81 13.76 -28.70
CA LYS A 468 -30.39 13.52 -28.37
C LYS A 468 -29.37 14.19 -29.31
N ILE A 469 -29.71 15.28 -29.98
CA ILE A 469 -28.75 15.94 -30.90
C ILE A 469 -27.85 16.86 -30.10
N ASN A 470 -26.65 16.42 -29.72
CA ASN A 470 -25.51 17.20 -29.15
C ASN A 470 -25.88 18.56 -28.52
N ILE A 471 -26.84 18.57 -27.58
CA ILE A 471 -27.24 19.81 -26.93
C ILE A 471 -26.17 20.16 -25.92
N THR A 472 -25.61 21.35 -26.03
CA THR A 472 -24.58 21.86 -25.12
C THR A 472 -25.21 22.60 -23.94
N GLU A 473 -24.48 22.68 -22.83
CA GLU A 473 -24.90 23.42 -21.62
C GLU A 473 -25.30 24.87 -21.96
N LYS A 474 -24.55 25.49 -22.87
CA LYS A 474 -24.75 26.87 -23.33
C LYS A 474 -26.05 27.04 -24.14
N GLU A 475 -26.45 26.03 -24.91
CA GLU A 475 -27.72 26.07 -25.66
C GLU A 475 -28.92 26.01 -24.72
N VAL A 476 -28.88 25.17 -23.69
CA VAL A 476 -29.90 25.14 -22.63
C VAL A 476 -29.99 26.49 -21.93
N GLN A 477 -28.86 27.06 -21.53
CA GLN A 477 -28.82 28.40 -20.89
C GLN A 477 -29.38 29.50 -21.80
N ASN A 478 -29.05 29.47 -23.10
CA ASN A 478 -29.59 30.42 -24.07
C ASN A 478 -31.11 30.27 -24.24
N LYS A 479 -31.61 29.04 -24.27
CA LYS A 479 -33.04 28.76 -24.34
C LYS A 479 -33.76 29.26 -23.09
N ILE A 480 -33.24 28.99 -21.89
CA ILE A 480 -33.77 29.52 -20.62
C ILE A 480 -33.84 31.05 -20.67
N LYS A 481 -32.75 31.73 -21.03
CA LYS A 481 -32.71 33.20 -21.16
C LYS A 481 -33.74 33.75 -22.16
N LYS A 482 -33.96 33.05 -23.28
CA LYS A 482 -34.95 33.44 -24.29
C LYS A 482 -36.37 33.31 -23.75
N GLU A 483 -36.69 32.18 -23.11
CA GLU A 483 -38.04 31.92 -22.62
C GLU A 483 -38.40 32.79 -21.40
N LYS A 484 -37.42 33.16 -20.56
CA LYS A 484 -37.63 34.12 -19.46
C LYS A 484 -38.17 35.46 -19.95
N LYS A 485 -37.68 35.96 -21.10
CA LYS A 485 -38.17 37.20 -21.73
C LYS A 485 -39.62 37.11 -22.23
N LEU A 486 -40.13 35.90 -22.46
CA LEU A 486 -41.48 35.64 -22.95
C LEU A 486 -42.45 35.27 -21.82
N SER A 487 -41.98 35.18 -20.58
CA SER A 487 -42.82 34.86 -19.43
C SER A 487 -43.64 36.08 -19.01
N CYS A 488 -44.96 35.96 -19.05
CA CYS A 488 -45.88 37.01 -18.58
C CYS A 488 -46.21 36.78 -17.09
N ARG A 489 -46.26 37.86 -16.31
CA ARG A 489 -46.31 37.81 -14.84
C ARG A 489 -47.71 37.53 -14.28
N ASN A 490 -47.74 36.67 -13.26
CA ASN A 490 -48.66 36.58 -12.13
C ASN A 490 -50.02 35.89 -12.28
N HIS A 491 -50.63 35.76 -13.46
CA HIS A 491 -51.86 34.97 -13.67
C HIS A 491 -51.79 34.26 -15.02
N ALA A 492 -52.31 33.03 -15.09
CA ALA A 492 -52.41 32.28 -16.34
C ALA A 492 -53.71 31.45 -16.37
N ASN A 493 -54.38 31.50 -17.51
CA ASN A 493 -55.53 30.68 -17.82
C ASN A 493 -55.09 29.32 -18.37
N TRP A 494 -56.01 28.36 -18.39
CA TRP A 494 -55.75 27.04 -18.98
C TRP A 494 -55.32 27.11 -20.46
N SER A 495 -55.81 28.10 -21.20
CA SER A 495 -55.46 28.35 -22.61
C SER A 495 -54.06 28.89 -22.82
N ASP A 496 -53.37 29.33 -21.76
CA ASP A 496 -52.09 30.02 -21.89
C ASP A 496 -50.92 29.03 -21.93
N THR A 497 -49.79 29.48 -22.49
CA THR A 497 -48.53 28.74 -22.40
C THR A 497 -47.88 29.01 -21.05
N ILE A 498 -47.68 27.96 -20.27
CA ILE A 498 -47.06 28.03 -18.94
C ILE A 498 -45.55 27.81 -19.09
N ARG A 499 -44.75 28.64 -18.44
CA ARG A 499 -43.29 28.55 -18.40
C ARG A 499 -42.82 28.50 -16.95
N LEU A 500 -42.11 27.43 -16.60
CA LEU A 500 -41.58 27.20 -15.26
C LEU A 500 -40.06 27.07 -15.37
N PHE A 501 -39.34 27.83 -14.56
CA PHE A 501 -37.88 27.90 -14.54
C PHE A 501 -37.37 27.58 -13.15
N GLY A 502 -36.27 26.86 -13.05
CA GLY A 502 -35.60 26.63 -11.78
C GLY A 502 -34.81 25.33 -11.78
N TYR A 503 -34.85 24.62 -10.66
CA TYR A 503 -34.11 23.39 -10.45
C TYR A 503 -34.98 22.31 -9.85
N LYS A 504 -34.61 21.06 -10.11
CA LYS A 504 -35.41 19.88 -9.79
C LYS A 504 -34.51 18.72 -9.38
N GLY A 505 -34.90 18.01 -8.34
CA GLY A 505 -34.35 16.72 -7.97
C GLY A 505 -35.42 15.65 -8.09
N LEU A 506 -35.06 14.47 -8.60
CA LEU A 506 -35.96 13.33 -8.64
C LEU A 506 -35.24 12.10 -8.12
N THR A 507 -35.87 11.36 -7.21
CA THR A 507 -35.25 10.19 -6.57
C THR A 507 -36.26 9.07 -6.34
N ALA A 508 -35.83 7.83 -6.55
CA ALA A 508 -36.57 6.64 -6.13
C ALA A 508 -36.11 6.20 -4.73
N ILE A 509 -37.06 6.04 -3.83
CA ILE A 509 -36.86 5.64 -2.44
C ILE A 509 -37.57 4.31 -2.20
N TYR A 510 -36.83 3.36 -1.66
CA TYR A 510 -37.32 2.04 -1.26
C TYR A 510 -37.17 1.93 0.26
N PRO A 511 -38.18 2.35 1.04
CA PRO A 511 -38.11 2.34 2.49
C PRO A 511 -37.96 0.91 3.04
N PRO A 512 -37.45 0.78 4.28
CA PRO A 512 -37.44 -0.52 4.97
C PRO A 512 -38.88 -1.03 5.15
N SER A 513 -39.08 -2.36 5.04
CA SER A 513 -40.39 -2.99 5.25
C SER A 513 -41.03 -2.59 6.59
N ASP A 514 -40.22 -2.46 7.63
CA ASP A 514 -40.66 -2.19 9.00
C ASP A 514 -41.17 -0.75 9.19
N PHE A 515 -40.85 0.15 8.26
CA PHE A 515 -41.30 1.54 8.33
C PHE A 515 -42.74 1.72 7.84
N CYS A 516 -43.35 0.65 7.30
CA CYS A 516 -44.69 0.70 6.73
C CYS A 516 -44.85 1.88 5.74
N LEU A 517 -43.84 2.13 4.91
CA LEU A 517 -43.88 3.14 3.85
C LEU A 517 -43.80 2.43 2.50
N PRO A 518 -44.57 2.86 1.48
CA PRO A 518 -44.53 2.27 0.16
C PRO A 518 -43.23 2.68 -0.58
N ASN A 519 -42.86 1.88 -1.58
CA ASN A 519 -41.87 2.32 -2.57
C ASN A 519 -42.39 3.56 -3.28
N MET A 520 -41.55 4.59 -3.36
CA MET A 520 -41.99 5.90 -3.80
C MET A 520 -40.95 6.59 -4.67
N ILE A 521 -41.42 7.42 -5.59
CA ILE A 521 -40.63 8.43 -6.27
C ILE A 521 -40.97 9.77 -5.65
N ILE A 522 -39.96 10.51 -5.21
CA ILE A 522 -40.12 11.87 -4.70
C ILE A 522 -39.46 12.84 -5.66
N GLY A 523 -40.26 13.77 -6.19
CA GLY A 523 -39.75 14.90 -6.94
C GLY A 523 -39.76 16.16 -6.08
N VAL A 524 -38.64 16.86 -6.05
CA VAL A 524 -38.46 18.14 -5.34
C VAL A 524 -38.18 19.21 -6.37
N ILE A 525 -38.93 20.31 -6.36
CA ILE A 525 -38.88 21.32 -7.41
C ILE A 525 -38.94 22.71 -6.79
N HIS A 526 -38.01 23.55 -7.24
CA HIS A 526 -38.01 24.98 -6.97
C HIS A 526 -38.24 25.73 -8.28
N HIS A 527 -39.21 26.63 -8.28
CA HIS A 527 -39.43 27.60 -9.34
C HIS A 527 -38.92 28.98 -8.92
N ASP A 528 -38.24 29.66 -9.84
CA ASP A 528 -37.73 31.03 -9.64
C ASP A 528 -38.79 32.11 -9.95
N GLU A 529 -38.44 33.37 -9.73
CA GLU A 529 -39.34 34.52 -9.90
C GLU A 529 -39.81 34.78 -11.34
N ASP A 530 -39.09 34.26 -12.34
CA ASP A 530 -39.45 34.42 -13.75
C ASP A 530 -40.52 33.40 -14.19
N SER A 531 -40.84 32.41 -13.34
CA SER A 531 -41.87 31.42 -13.60
C SER A 531 -43.27 32.04 -13.64
N THR A 532 -44.17 31.47 -14.44
CA THR A 532 -45.53 32.01 -14.65
C THR A 532 -46.30 32.28 -13.35
N PHE A 533 -46.15 31.42 -12.34
CA PHE A 533 -46.81 31.57 -11.03
C PHE A 533 -45.92 32.25 -9.97
N GLY A 534 -44.72 32.68 -10.34
CA GLY A 534 -43.69 33.21 -9.45
C GLY A 534 -42.95 32.11 -8.67
N VAL A 535 -42.23 32.53 -7.63
CA VAL A 535 -41.45 31.62 -6.77
C VAL A 535 -42.35 30.59 -6.11
N GLU A 536 -41.97 29.32 -6.19
CA GLU A 536 -42.72 28.19 -5.62
C GLU A 536 -41.75 27.05 -5.28
N ASN A 537 -41.84 26.54 -4.05
CA ASN A 537 -41.31 25.24 -3.69
C ASN A 537 -42.44 24.24 -3.68
N TRP A 538 -42.22 23.08 -4.31
CA TRP A 538 -43.16 21.98 -4.21
C TRP A 538 -42.47 20.62 -4.26
N ILE A 539 -43.10 19.66 -3.59
CA ILE A 539 -42.68 18.27 -3.55
C ILE A 539 -43.87 17.43 -3.95
N TYR A 540 -43.64 16.44 -4.80
CA TYR A 540 -44.63 15.42 -5.10
C TYR A 540 -44.13 14.04 -4.72
N VAL A 541 -45.07 13.20 -4.27
CA VAL A 541 -44.82 11.81 -3.93
C VAL A 541 -45.67 10.96 -4.87
N SER A 542 -45.01 10.03 -5.55
CA SER A 542 -45.64 9.00 -6.37
C SER A 542 -45.37 7.63 -5.76
N ILE A 543 -46.37 6.76 -5.73
CA ILE A 543 -46.23 5.39 -5.21
C ILE A 543 -46.43 4.37 -6.33
N MET A 544 -45.79 3.21 -6.21
CA MET A 544 -45.95 2.14 -7.19
C MET A 544 -47.36 1.55 -7.10
N GLN A 545 -48.10 1.56 -8.22
CA GLN A 545 -49.39 0.91 -8.38
C GLN A 545 -49.37 -0.01 -9.61
N GLU A 546 -50.12 -1.11 -9.55
CA GLU A 546 -50.28 -2.05 -10.66
C GLU A 546 -51.51 -1.63 -11.48
N ILE A 547 -51.28 -1.19 -12.72
CA ILE A 547 -52.33 -0.77 -13.64
C ILE A 547 -52.19 -1.60 -14.92
N ALA A 548 -53.22 -2.36 -15.28
CA ALA A 548 -53.28 -3.16 -16.51
C ALA A 548 -52.02 -4.03 -16.75
N ASN A 549 -51.57 -4.75 -15.72
CA ASN A 549 -50.37 -5.61 -15.71
C ASN A 549 -49.04 -4.86 -15.94
N THR A 550 -49.01 -3.55 -15.70
CA THR A 550 -47.79 -2.74 -15.68
C THR A 550 -47.65 -1.99 -14.36
N CYS A 551 -46.51 -2.13 -13.68
CA CYS A 551 -46.20 -1.36 -12.48
C CYS A 551 -45.77 0.06 -12.87
N THR A 552 -46.54 1.07 -12.44
CA THR A 552 -46.26 2.49 -12.72
C THR A 552 -46.31 3.29 -11.42
N PHE A 553 -45.47 4.32 -11.29
CA PHE A 553 -45.52 5.21 -10.14
C PHE A 553 -46.59 6.28 -10.36
N VAL A 554 -47.65 6.23 -9.56
CA VAL A 554 -48.80 7.12 -9.64
C VAL A 554 -48.64 8.25 -8.63
N PRO A 555 -48.74 9.53 -9.03
CA PRO A 555 -48.67 10.65 -8.09
C PRO A 555 -49.88 10.62 -7.16
N VAL A 556 -49.61 10.73 -5.85
CA VAL A 556 -50.62 10.57 -4.79
C VAL A 556 -50.66 11.73 -3.80
N ALA A 557 -49.59 12.53 -3.69
CA ALA A 557 -49.57 13.70 -2.83
C ALA A 557 -48.68 14.80 -3.41
N ILE A 558 -49.10 16.06 -3.25
CA ILE A 558 -48.28 17.25 -3.52
C ILE A 558 -48.33 18.17 -2.30
N ILE A 559 -47.17 18.64 -1.86
CA ILE A 559 -47.05 19.75 -0.92
C ILE A 559 -46.39 20.93 -1.62
N GLN A 560 -46.86 22.14 -1.37
CA GLN A 560 -46.34 23.35 -2.02
C GLN A 560 -46.54 24.61 -1.17
N ASP A 561 -45.78 25.67 -1.44
CA ASP A 561 -45.86 26.96 -0.70
C ASP A 561 -46.51 28.12 -1.47
N ASN A 562 -46.99 27.87 -2.69
CA ASN A 562 -47.61 28.89 -3.53
C ASN A 562 -49.04 28.50 -3.92
N ALA A 563 -50.04 29.29 -3.50
CA ALA A 563 -51.44 29.02 -3.78
C ALA A 563 -51.83 29.27 -5.25
N LYS A 564 -51.09 30.12 -5.99
CA LYS A 564 -51.46 30.55 -7.35
C LYS A 564 -51.43 29.42 -8.37
N SER A 565 -50.57 28.41 -8.18
CA SER A 565 -50.41 27.27 -9.09
C SER A 565 -51.45 26.16 -8.85
N ILE A 566 -52.16 26.16 -7.70
CA ILE A 566 -53.07 25.07 -7.31
C ILE A 566 -54.16 24.80 -8.36
N PRO A 567 -54.92 25.79 -8.87
CA PRO A 567 -55.99 25.52 -9.83
C PRO A 567 -55.47 24.90 -11.13
N PHE A 568 -54.32 25.38 -11.62
CA PHE A 568 -53.65 24.83 -12.79
C PHE A 568 -53.20 23.39 -12.53
N ARG A 569 -52.57 23.13 -11.39
CA ARG A 569 -52.05 21.81 -11.02
C ARG A 569 -53.15 20.77 -10.86
N LYS A 570 -54.28 21.13 -10.23
CA LYS A 570 -55.47 20.26 -10.16
C LYS A 570 -55.93 19.83 -11.53
N LYS A 571 -55.99 20.76 -12.49
CA LYS A 571 -56.40 20.48 -13.86
C LYS A 571 -55.36 19.66 -14.66
N VAL A 572 -54.07 19.80 -14.37
CA VAL A 572 -53.02 18.94 -14.95
C VAL A 572 -53.15 17.49 -14.48
N PHE A 573 -53.51 17.28 -13.21
CA PHE A 573 -53.65 15.97 -12.59
C PHE A 573 -55.11 15.50 -12.47
N GLU A 574 -56.02 16.05 -13.29
CA GLU A 574 -57.44 15.66 -13.28
C GLU A 574 -57.57 14.15 -13.50
N GLY A 575 -58.29 13.47 -12.59
CA GLY A 575 -58.46 12.02 -12.58
C GLY A 575 -57.34 11.21 -11.89
N TYR A 576 -56.33 11.85 -11.30
CA TYR A 576 -55.33 11.18 -10.44
C TYR A 576 -55.65 11.31 -8.95
N PRO A 577 -55.18 10.37 -8.10
CA PRO A 577 -55.34 10.47 -6.65
C PRO A 577 -54.83 11.79 -6.06
N VAL A 578 -53.75 12.33 -6.64
CA VAL A 578 -53.13 13.60 -6.22
C VAL A 578 -54.00 14.84 -6.44
N GLU A 579 -54.96 14.84 -7.36
CA GLU A 579 -55.84 15.99 -7.66
C GLU A 579 -56.48 16.56 -6.38
N ASN A 580 -56.90 15.63 -5.53
CA ASN A 580 -57.60 15.90 -4.28
C ASN A 580 -56.68 15.72 -3.06
N ASN A 581 -55.36 15.81 -3.25
CA ASN A 581 -54.32 15.73 -2.20
C ASN A 581 -53.15 16.69 -2.48
N ILE A 582 -53.50 17.95 -2.77
CA ILE A 582 -52.55 19.06 -2.91
C ILE A 582 -52.66 19.91 -1.64
N VAL A 583 -51.60 19.94 -0.83
CA VAL A 583 -51.57 20.63 0.47
C VAL A 583 -50.72 21.89 0.35
N LEU A 584 -51.29 23.01 0.77
CA LEU A 584 -50.57 24.27 0.90
C LEU A 584 -49.88 24.33 2.26
N LEU A 585 -48.57 24.57 2.25
CA LEU A 585 -47.72 24.74 3.42
C LEU A 585 -47.24 26.19 3.52
N GLU A 586 -46.87 26.61 4.73
CA GLU A 586 -46.18 27.89 4.91
C GLU A 586 -44.74 27.83 4.37
N LYS A 587 -44.16 28.96 3.99
CA LYS A 587 -42.80 29.03 3.39
C LYS A 587 -41.67 28.50 4.29
N ASN A 588 -41.86 28.53 5.61
CA ASN A 588 -40.93 27.95 6.58
C ASN A 588 -41.13 26.43 6.75
N GLU A 589 -42.27 25.89 6.33
CA GLU A 589 -42.63 24.49 6.52
C GLU A 589 -42.13 23.57 5.40
N ILE A 590 -41.76 24.14 4.25
CA ILE A 590 -41.12 23.51 3.11
C ILE A 590 -39.94 24.36 2.66
N GLN A 591 -38.76 23.76 2.54
CA GLN A 591 -37.58 24.45 2.02
C GLN A 591 -36.92 23.60 0.95
N ILE A 592 -36.63 24.21 -0.19
CA ILE A 592 -35.83 23.62 -1.26
C ILE A 592 -34.73 24.63 -1.60
N LYS A 593 -33.48 24.22 -1.49
CA LYS A 593 -32.31 25.08 -1.68
C LYS A 593 -31.20 24.35 -2.41
N MET A 594 -30.61 25.03 -3.37
CA MET A 594 -29.46 24.53 -4.13
C MET A 594 -28.20 25.33 -3.79
N LYS A 595 -27.07 24.65 -3.63
CA LYS A 595 -25.73 25.25 -3.54
C LYS A 595 -24.75 24.40 -4.33
N ALA A 596 -24.12 24.98 -5.35
CA ALA A 596 -23.25 24.25 -6.28
C ALA A 596 -23.95 23.02 -6.87
N ASN A 597 -23.40 21.83 -6.65
CA ASN A 597 -23.96 20.56 -7.14
C ASN A 597 -24.83 19.85 -6.10
N THR A 598 -25.20 20.54 -5.01
CA THR A 598 -25.99 19.96 -3.92
C THR A 598 -27.37 20.61 -3.88
N LEU A 599 -28.41 19.79 -3.82
CA LEU A 599 -29.80 20.22 -3.66
C LEU A 599 -30.39 19.63 -2.39
N PHE A 600 -30.81 20.49 -1.48
CA PHE A 600 -31.50 20.13 -0.25
C PHE A 600 -33.00 20.38 -0.41
N ALA A 601 -33.82 19.47 0.08
CA ALA A 601 -35.25 19.64 0.23
C ALA A 601 -35.69 19.13 1.61
N GLY A 602 -36.57 19.83 2.29
CA GLY A 602 -37.10 19.39 3.58
C GLY A 602 -38.51 19.89 3.81
N TRP A 603 -39.29 19.11 4.55
CA TRP A 603 -40.63 19.47 4.96
C TRP A 603 -40.86 19.10 6.43
N THR A 604 -41.68 19.92 7.10
CA THR A 604 -41.89 19.84 8.55
C THR A 604 -43.25 19.28 8.95
N LYS A 605 -44.21 19.20 8.01
CA LYS A 605 -45.53 18.62 8.23
C LYS A 605 -45.64 17.23 7.60
N PRO A 606 -46.27 16.24 8.27
CA PRO A 606 -46.52 14.93 7.68
C PRO A 606 -47.36 15.04 6.38
N ILE A 607 -47.02 14.23 5.38
CA ILE A 607 -47.72 14.16 4.09
C ILE A 607 -48.59 12.91 4.09
N SER A 608 -49.91 13.10 4.11
CA SER A 608 -50.86 12.00 3.96
C SER A 608 -50.77 11.41 2.56
N ILE A 609 -50.53 10.10 2.43
CA ILE A 609 -50.49 9.42 1.14
C ILE A 609 -51.90 8.86 0.86
N LYS A 610 -52.67 9.60 0.05
CA LYS A 610 -54.05 9.25 -0.30
C LYS A 610 -54.13 7.87 -0.97
N GLU A 611 -55.22 7.13 -0.71
CA GLU A 611 -55.44 5.72 -1.08
C GLU A 611 -54.56 4.69 -0.32
N SER A 612 -53.70 5.15 0.58
CA SER A 612 -52.93 4.29 1.47
C SER A 612 -53.22 4.61 2.94
N LYS A 613 -52.89 3.67 3.84
CA LYS A 613 -52.94 3.91 5.31
C LYS A 613 -51.74 4.73 5.80
N TYR A 614 -50.87 5.19 4.91
CA TYR A 614 -49.53 5.65 5.23
C TYR A 614 -49.45 7.18 5.24
N THR A 615 -48.64 7.69 6.16
CA THR A 615 -48.31 9.10 6.26
C THR A 615 -46.79 9.21 6.20
N LEU A 616 -46.27 9.94 5.22
CA LEU A 616 -44.86 10.23 5.13
C LEU A 616 -44.52 11.29 6.21
N PRO A 617 -43.73 10.97 7.23
CA PRO A 617 -43.44 11.92 8.31
C PRO A 617 -42.57 13.08 7.80
N PRO A 618 -42.36 14.13 8.62
CA PRO A 618 -41.38 15.17 8.34
C PRO A 618 -40.01 14.57 8.02
N ALA A 619 -39.42 15.00 6.91
CA ALA A 619 -38.20 14.40 6.39
C ALA A 619 -37.36 15.43 5.61
N CYS A 620 -36.12 15.05 5.33
CA CYS A 620 -35.23 15.81 4.46
C CYS A 620 -34.64 14.91 3.37
N LEU A 621 -34.34 15.51 2.23
CA LEU A 621 -33.64 14.93 1.10
C LEU A 621 -32.42 15.79 0.79
N LEU A 622 -31.29 15.13 0.59
CA LEU A 622 -30.07 15.73 0.11
C LEU A 622 -29.66 15.04 -1.19
N PHE A 623 -29.61 15.80 -2.27
CA PHE A 623 -29.13 15.38 -3.57
C PHE A 623 -27.71 15.88 -3.77
N GLU A 624 -26.79 14.99 -4.13
CA GLU A 624 -25.39 15.31 -4.38
C GLU A 624 -25.05 14.92 -5.82
N GLY A 625 -24.99 15.91 -6.70
CA GLY A 625 -24.70 15.74 -8.13
C GLY A 625 -23.25 15.35 -8.37
N TYR A 626 -23.03 14.36 -9.23
CA TYR A 626 -21.73 13.86 -9.63
C TYR A 626 -21.63 13.68 -11.16
N GLY A 627 -20.40 13.45 -11.65
CA GLY A 627 -20.13 13.29 -13.07
C GLY A 627 -20.15 14.61 -13.85
N ASP A 628 -20.11 14.48 -15.17
CA ASP A 628 -20.19 15.61 -16.11
C ASP A 628 -21.64 16.08 -16.29
N ILE A 629 -21.81 17.37 -16.62
CA ILE A 629 -23.14 17.94 -16.89
C ILE A 629 -23.74 17.28 -18.13
N ASN A 630 -24.90 16.65 -17.94
CA ASN A 630 -25.70 16.11 -19.03
C ASN A 630 -26.75 17.16 -19.45
N SER A 631 -26.55 17.72 -20.65
CA SER A 631 -27.40 18.74 -21.23
C SER A 631 -28.37 18.10 -22.22
N GLY A 632 -29.66 18.42 -22.12
CA GLY A 632 -30.67 17.72 -22.91
C GLY A 632 -31.99 18.45 -23.07
N MET A 633 -32.81 17.90 -23.96
CA MET A 633 -34.19 18.30 -24.18
C MET A 633 -35.06 17.08 -24.44
N PHE A 634 -36.24 17.08 -23.81
CA PHE A 634 -37.29 16.12 -24.12
C PHE A 634 -38.65 16.81 -24.27
N THR A 635 -39.55 16.15 -24.98
CA THR A 635 -40.96 16.52 -25.07
C THR A 635 -41.81 15.39 -24.55
N ASN A 636 -42.93 15.72 -23.91
CA ASN A 636 -43.94 14.76 -23.49
C ASN A 636 -45.35 15.34 -23.73
N THR A 637 -46.35 14.48 -23.58
CA THR A 637 -47.75 14.90 -23.50
C THR A 637 -48.25 14.56 -22.11
N ALA A 638 -48.63 15.59 -21.34
CA ALA A 638 -49.33 15.40 -20.08
C ALA A 638 -50.71 14.82 -20.36
N LEU A 639 -51.25 14.06 -19.40
CA LEU A 639 -52.57 13.43 -19.53
C LEU A 639 -53.72 14.41 -19.72
N SER A 640 -53.56 15.63 -19.23
CA SER A 640 -54.46 16.75 -19.53
C SER A 640 -54.44 17.20 -21.00
N GLY A 641 -53.76 16.47 -21.89
CA GLY A 641 -53.59 16.78 -23.32
C GLY A 641 -52.56 17.88 -23.62
N ARG A 642 -51.89 18.43 -22.59
CA ARG A 642 -50.91 19.52 -22.76
C ARG A 642 -49.59 18.96 -23.27
N THR A 643 -49.01 19.59 -24.28
CA THR A 643 -47.64 19.27 -24.73
C THR A 643 -46.65 20.00 -23.85
N GLN A 644 -45.68 19.29 -23.26
CA GLN A 644 -44.59 19.91 -22.49
C GLN A 644 -43.25 19.70 -23.20
N GLU A 645 -42.44 20.75 -23.21
CA GLU A 645 -41.08 20.79 -23.73
C GLU A 645 -40.16 21.18 -22.58
N VAL A 646 -39.19 20.33 -22.27
CA VAL A 646 -38.26 20.52 -21.15
C VAL A 646 -36.84 20.61 -21.68
N TRP A 647 -36.12 21.64 -21.27
CA TRP A 647 -34.68 21.79 -21.50
C TRP A 647 -33.97 21.81 -20.16
N HIS A 648 -32.90 21.05 -20.00
CA HIS A 648 -32.23 20.87 -18.70
C HIS A 648 -30.72 20.70 -18.82
N ASN A 649 -30.01 21.18 -17.80
CA ASN A 649 -28.63 20.81 -17.48
C ASN A 649 -28.67 20.03 -16.16
N SER A 650 -28.35 18.74 -16.21
CA SER A 650 -28.52 17.82 -15.08
C SER A 650 -27.25 17.04 -14.75
N PHE A 651 -27.12 16.67 -13.49
CA PHE A 651 -26.18 15.69 -12.99
C PHE A 651 -26.92 14.40 -12.62
N ASP A 652 -26.25 13.26 -12.74
CA ASP A 652 -26.62 12.10 -11.92
C ASP A 652 -26.38 12.45 -10.45
N ALA A 653 -27.22 11.97 -9.54
CA ALA A 653 -27.18 12.40 -8.15
C ALA A 653 -27.22 11.21 -7.19
N PHE A 654 -26.45 11.28 -6.10
CA PHE A 654 -26.73 10.51 -4.90
C PHE A 654 -27.88 11.17 -4.16
N THR A 655 -28.73 10.38 -3.50
CA THR A 655 -29.75 10.93 -2.61
C THR A 655 -29.64 10.32 -1.23
N SER A 656 -29.57 11.17 -0.22
CA SER A 656 -29.76 10.81 1.18
C SER A 656 -31.15 11.23 1.66
N PHE A 657 -31.92 10.28 2.16
CA PHE A 657 -33.27 10.46 2.68
C PHE A 657 -33.26 10.35 4.20
N PHE A 658 -33.40 11.49 4.88
CA PHE A 658 -33.35 11.61 6.32
C PHE A 658 -34.76 11.57 6.91
N LEU A 659 -35.00 10.63 7.82
CA LEU A 659 -36.21 10.53 8.64
C LEU A 659 -35.82 10.76 10.12
N PRO A 660 -35.82 12.02 10.59
CA PRO A 660 -35.30 12.37 11.92
C PRO A 660 -36.04 11.66 13.05
N GLN A 661 -37.37 11.53 12.95
CA GLN A 661 -38.20 10.87 13.95
C GLN A 661 -37.82 9.39 14.15
N LEU A 662 -37.33 8.73 13.09
CA LEU A 662 -36.91 7.33 13.10
C LEU A 662 -35.39 7.18 13.27
N LYS A 663 -34.66 8.29 13.47
CA LYS A 663 -33.19 8.34 13.47
C LYS A 663 -32.59 7.60 12.26
N TYR A 664 -33.23 7.73 11.11
CA TYR A 664 -32.90 6.97 9.91
C TYR A 664 -32.34 7.87 8.81
N VAL A 665 -31.33 7.36 8.12
CA VAL A 665 -30.81 7.90 6.87
C VAL A 665 -30.78 6.77 5.85
N GLY A 666 -31.59 6.88 4.80
CA GLY A 666 -31.65 5.93 3.70
C GLY A 666 -31.02 6.51 2.44
N SER A 667 -30.66 5.65 1.49
CA SER A 667 -30.24 6.09 0.16
C SER A 667 -31.39 6.00 -0.85
N GLY A 668 -31.44 6.95 -1.79
CA GLY A 668 -32.18 6.79 -3.03
C GLY A 668 -31.41 5.86 -3.98
N THR A 669 -32.11 5.04 -4.75
CA THR A 669 -31.47 4.03 -5.62
C THR A 669 -31.25 4.53 -7.05
N GLU A 670 -32.04 5.51 -7.48
CA GLU A 670 -31.94 6.17 -8.78
C GLU A 670 -32.26 7.64 -8.55
N ALA A 671 -31.35 8.55 -8.86
CA ALA A 671 -31.62 9.97 -8.76
C ALA A 671 -30.83 10.82 -9.76
N PHE A 672 -31.44 11.92 -10.15
CA PHE A 672 -30.78 12.98 -10.89
C PHE A 672 -31.18 14.33 -10.31
N PHE A 673 -30.36 15.31 -10.64
CA PHE A 673 -30.50 16.68 -10.21
C PHE A 673 -30.34 17.61 -11.42
N GLU A 674 -31.43 18.26 -11.83
CA GLU A 674 -31.43 19.34 -12.80
C GLU A 674 -31.01 20.63 -12.09
N ARG A 675 -29.78 21.10 -12.37
CA ARG A 675 -29.23 22.35 -11.82
C ARG A 675 -29.97 23.57 -12.37
N GLU A 676 -30.38 23.49 -13.62
CA GLU A 676 -31.19 24.52 -14.28
C GLU A 676 -32.05 23.86 -15.37
N ALA A 677 -33.31 24.25 -15.40
CA ALA A 677 -34.26 23.76 -16.39
C ALA A 677 -35.32 24.82 -16.74
N VAL A 678 -35.92 24.66 -17.92
CA VAL A 678 -37.18 25.30 -18.30
C VAL A 678 -38.18 24.25 -18.76
N LEU A 679 -39.39 24.29 -18.20
CA LEU A 679 -40.55 23.55 -18.67
C LEU A 679 -41.52 24.51 -19.36
N ILE A 680 -41.81 24.26 -20.64
CA ILE A 680 -42.75 25.00 -21.47
C ILE A 680 -43.96 24.10 -21.71
N SER A 681 -45.07 24.37 -21.03
CA SER A 681 -46.31 23.61 -21.18
C SER A 681 -47.32 24.39 -22.03
N ARG A 682 -47.63 23.87 -23.21
CA ARG A 682 -48.58 24.46 -24.17
C ARG A 682 -49.97 23.84 -23.98
N PRO A 683 -51.06 24.61 -24.18
CA PRO A 683 -52.42 24.07 -24.10
C PRO A 683 -52.65 22.93 -25.10
N PRO A 684 -53.62 22.03 -24.85
CA PRO A 684 -53.97 21.00 -25.81
C PRO A 684 -54.39 21.63 -27.14
N LYS A 685 -53.99 21.04 -28.27
CA LYS A 685 -54.50 21.47 -29.57
C LYS A 685 -56.00 21.15 -29.59
N LEU A 686 -56.85 22.16 -29.80
CA LEU A 686 -58.27 21.96 -30.08
C LEU A 686 -58.36 21.02 -31.29
N SER A 687 -59.06 19.90 -31.14
CA SER A 687 -59.46 19.08 -32.29
C SER A 687 -60.26 19.98 -33.23
N ARG A 688 -59.74 20.20 -34.44
CA ARG A 688 -60.53 20.78 -35.53
C ARG A 688 -61.56 19.77 -36.01
#